data_AF-A0A7M3M9V1-F1
#
_entry.id   AF-A0A7M3M9V1-F1
#
_cell.length_a   1.000
_cell.length_b   1.000
_cell.length_c   1.000
_cell.angle_alpha   90.00
_cell.angle_beta   90.00
_cell.angle_gamma   90.00
#
_symmetry.space_group_name_H-M   'P 1'
#
loop_
_entity.id
_entity.type
_entity.pdbx_description
1 polymer ?
#
loop_
_entity_poly.entity_id
_entity_poly.type
_entity_poly.pdbx_seq_one_letter_code
_entity_poly.pdbx_strand_id
1 'polypeptide(L)'
;MKIFSEDPLFEPKDIRSISCTRRKQHIEKTIKASSSKILIEKARIESEEGWQILRKNKKSYRMALEKSKGEIFEDKVWCLFADMGFKEINADRNFKINYEENFSKQIDVFCKDDDCALVIECTQAVKKTEKRLNQKLSEFSDIKSKIMGAVRNFYEDRNLKVKIIIATENIIWSPADIKKAESEDFFILDDTKLTYFKELTKKIKFAARYQLLAKVFSGIKINNMEVEVPATQGKMGGITFYNFLIKPSDLLKIAYISHQTSMTMEDLETYQRMLKPDRLKKIGAYIDSGGQFPTNIVVNIKEKRPLKFEPMGKLNDSSFGKLFLPKKYAVAWIIDGQHRLYGFTFSKRFEDFQEDTNTVPVLAYENMDSSKESQLFVDINCEQQKVQRNLLNELYSTLHWESPIFKERVAALSSRLIMLLNKESGSPFIDKILTTDQKKSNTRCLTLTNFLDGLTENKFFGEEKKSGIVPGFLTATYAENLSETLEKGKKILICYFNTIKNKAPEDWARGSLSSESEVGFSSTNIGIRSLLIVLKEILLHIDKKEGLAISDLRPCDVCDAIDPFARVLGSFIHELSPDESKILRSRSSKQGVQRNALHLMSHINENMPDFLPKSLKHYLDTVDKEGTKESVSLINELQITMFNFVTSKLKNHFNDSPDAWWFKGVPSAVRKQCSDRFEDEGGIKDKEQYLTLISYRAIAMDNWEIFKNDFSFLDTGNKKDKTSWLNELNRIRNITHHAEKWPAKKEEVNFVKQVHKFVMEKMT
;
A
#
# COMPACT_ATOMS: atom_id res chain seq x y z
N MET A 1 56.60 -5.72 -8.79
CA MET A 1 56.05 -5.03 -7.60
C MET A 1 54.68 -5.61 -7.35
N LYS A 2 54.41 -6.30 -6.22
CA LYS A 2 53.09 -6.89 -5.97
C LYS A 2 52.08 -5.73 -5.80
N ILE A 3 51.12 -5.59 -6.71
CA ILE A 3 50.16 -4.47 -6.76
C ILE A 3 49.15 -4.57 -5.59
N PHE A 4 48.90 -5.79 -5.11
CA PHE A 4 48.15 -6.12 -3.91
C PHE A 4 49.09 -6.75 -2.85
N SER A 5 48.73 -6.67 -1.56
CA SER A 5 49.47 -7.36 -0.48
C SER A 5 49.51 -8.89 -0.71
N GLU A 6 50.41 -9.61 -0.03
CA GLU A 6 50.85 -10.97 -0.41
C GLU A 6 49.78 -12.07 -0.50
N ASP A 7 48.55 -11.86 -0.02
CA ASP A 7 47.41 -12.80 -0.12
C ASP A 7 46.15 -12.07 -0.62
N PRO A 8 45.93 -11.91 -1.94
CA PRO A 8 45.23 -10.70 -2.37
C PRO A 8 43.70 -10.83 -2.43
N LEU A 9 43.13 -11.98 -2.80
CA LEU A 9 41.70 -12.11 -3.11
C LEU A 9 41.21 -13.53 -2.85
N PHE A 10 40.02 -13.70 -2.25
CA PHE A 10 39.42 -15.03 -2.07
C PHE A 10 38.65 -15.47 -3.32
N GLU A 11 38.85 -16.73 -3.72
CA GLU A 11 38.00 -17.43 -4.67
C GLU A 11 36.69 -17.93 -4.01
N PRO A 12 35.61 -18.19 -4.78
CA PRO A 12 34.26 -18.40 -4.24
C PRO A 12 34.09 -19.47 -3.14
N LYS A 13 34.99 -20.46 -3.09
CA LYS A 13 34.95 -21.55 -2.09
C LYS A 13 35.33 -21.08 -0.68
N ASP A 14 36.21 -20.08 -0.56
CA ASP A 14 36.68 -19.54 0.73
C ASP A 14 35.78 -18.41 1.25
N ILE A 15 35.06 -17.72 0.35
CA ILE A 15 34.18 -16.59 0.69
C ILE A 15 33.10 -16.98 1.72
N ARG A 16 32.52 -18.19 1.61
CA ARG A 16 31.45 -18.64 2.52
C ARG A 16 31.92 -18.80 3.97
N SER A 17 33.07 -19.42 4.19
CA SER A 17 33.60 -19.65 5.55
C SER A 17 33.96 -18.33 6.24
N ILE A 18 34.46 -17.37 5.48
CA ILE A 18 34.89 -16.05 5.94
C ILE A 18 33.71 -15.14 6.23
N SER A 19 32.66 -15.21 5.40
CA SER A 19 31.41 -14.47 5.63
C SER A 19 30.79 -14.78 7.00
N CYS A 20 30.85 -16.04 7.44
CA CYS A 20 30.36 -16.46 8.76
C CYS A 20 31.12 -15.79 9.91
N THR A 21 32.44 -15.60 9.76
CA THR A 21 33.27 -14.94 10.77
C THR A 21 33.07 -13.42 10.75
N ARG A 22 33.00 -12.81 9.57
CA ARG A 22 32.79 -11.35 9.40
C ARG A 22 31.43 -10.89 9.93
N ARG A 23 30.37 -11.69 9.82
CA ARG A 23 29.03 -11.37 10.37
C ARG A 23 28.97 -11.23 11.90
N LYS A 24 29.97 -11.75 12.63
CA LYS A 24 30.01 -11.62 14.09
C LYS A 24 30.34 -10.20 14.50
N GLN A 25 29.75 -9.73 15.60
CA GLN A 25 30.05 -8.41 16.18
C GLN A 25 31.39 -8.39 16.93
N HIS A 26 32.02 -9.54 17.10
CA HIS A 26 33.26 -9.73 17.83
C HIS A 26 34.20 -10.66 17.06
N ILE A 27 35.50 -10.44 17.23
CA ILE A 27 36.56 -11.35 16.79
C ILE A 27 36.71 -12.42 17.85
N GLU A 28 36.89 -13.68 17.47
CA GLU A 28 37.07 -14.77 18.42
C GLU A 28 38.44 -15.42 18.29
N LYS A 29 39.05 -15.77 19.42
CA LYS A 29 40.24 -16.62 19.46
C LYS A 29 40.15 -17.68 20.53
N THR A 30 40.93 -18.74 20.40
CA THR A 30 41.02 -19.80 21.41
C THR A 30 42.44 -19.86 21.95
N ILE A 31 42.59 -19.63 23.25
CA ILE A 31 43.86 -19.84 23.95
C ILE A 31 43.90 -21.26 24.52
N LYS A 32 45.07 -21.90 24.45
CA LYS A 32 45.33 -23.25 24.95
C LYS A 32 46.54 -23.24 25.89
N ALA A 33 46.52 -24.11 26.89
CA ALA A 33 47.63 -24.32 27.81
C ALA A 33 47.62 -25.74 28.40
N SER A 34 48.79 -26.20 28.84
CA SER A 34 48.99 -27.52 29.45
C SER A 34 48.50 -27.61 30.90
N SER A 35 48.38 -26.48 31.61
CA SER A 35 47.86 -26.40 32.98
C SER A 35 46.81 -25.30 33.12
N SER A 36 45.92 -25.46 34.12
CA SER A 36 44.86 -24.48 34.43
C SER A 36 45.41 -23.13 34.86
N LYS A 37 46.51 -23.10 35.63
CA LYS A 37 47.16 -21.85 36.08
C LYS A 37 47.67 -21.01 34.90
N ILE A 38 48.33 -21.63 33.92
CA ILE A 38 48.83 -20.94 32.73
C ILE A 38 47.66 -20.44 31.87
N LEU A 39 46.56 -21.20 31.80
CA LEU A 39 45.39 -20.80 31.03
C LEU A 39 44.70 -19.56 31.61
N ILE A 40 44.63 -19.47 32.95
CA ILE A 40 44.09 -18.30 33.67
C ILE A 40 44.98 -17.08 33.42
N GLU A 41 46.30 -17.23 33.52
CA GLU A 41 47.23 -16.11 33.31
C GLU A 41 47.21 -15.59 31.87
N LYS A 42 47.20 -16.50 30.88
CA LYS A 42 47.00 -16.11 29.48
C LYS A 42 45.69 -15.36 29.28
N ALA A 43 44.59 -15.83 29.89
CA ALA A 43 43.31 -15.15 29.78
C ALA A 43 43.33 -13.75 30.43
N ARG A 44 44.09 -13.58 31.51
CA ARG A 44 44.25 -12.30 32.20
C ARG A 44 44.93 -11.27 31.30
N ILE A 45 46.06 -11.63 30.69
CA ILE A 45 46.81 -10.77 29.75
C ILE A 45 45.91 -10.36 28.57
N GLU A 46 45.21 -11.32 27.99
CA GLU A 46 44.32 -11.05 26.86
C GLU A 46 43.14 -10.14 27.26
N SER A 47 42.68 -10.24 28.51
CA SER A 47 41.63 -9.35 29.03
C SER A 47 42.11 -7.91 29.24
N GLU A 48 43.40 -7.71 29.53
CA GLU A 48 44.01 -6.36 29.57
C GLU A 48 44.04 -5.72 28.18
N GLU A 49 44.14 -6.52 27.11
CA GLU A 49 44.02 -6.09 25.71
C GLU A 49 42.55 -5.98 25.23
N GLY A 50 41.58 -6.12 26.14
CA GLY A 50 40.15 -5.96 25.85
C GLY A 50 39.40 -7.24 25.45
N TRP A 51 40.05 -8.41 25.47
CA TRP A 51 39.39 -9.68 25.16
C TRP A 51 38.56 -10.22 26.34
N GLN A 52 37.30 -10.56 26.08
CA GLN A 52 36.38 -11.13 27.07
C GLN A 52 36.28 -12.65 26.95
N ILE A 53 36.16 -13.36 28.06
CA ILE A 53 36.01 -14.82 28.05
C ILE A 53 34.58 -15.20 27.66
N LEU A 54 34.41 -15.84 26.50
CA LEU A 54 33.13 -16.40 26.07
C LEU A 54 32.84 -17.77 26.70
N ARG A 55 33.86 -18.64 26.78
CA ARG A 55 33.70 -20.02 27.26
C ARG A 55 34.99 -20.56 27.87
N LYS A 56 34.88 -21.18 29.05
CA LYS A 56 35.98 -21.89 29.71
C LYS A 56 35.83 -23.40 29.51
N ASN A 57 36.82 -24.04 28.88
CA ASN A 57 36.94 -25.51 28.81
C ASN A 57 38.17 -25.98 29.61
N LYS A 58 38.25 -27.29 29.88
CA LYS A 58 39.31 -27.89 30.72
C LYS A 58 40.74 -27.61 30.23
N LYS A 59 40.96 -27.49 28.91
CA LYS A 59 42.28 -27.26 28.29
C LYS A 59 42.34 -26.00 27.39
N SER A 60 41.26 -25.23 27.31
CA SER A 60 41.19 -24.06 26.44
C SER A 60 40.12 -23.06 26.85
N TYR A 61 40.39 -21.77 26.69
CA TYR A 61 39.38 -20.71 26.82
C TYR A 61 39.12 -20.09 25.45
N ARG A 62 37.84 -19.88 25.12
CA ARG A 62 37.42 -19.11 23.95
C ARG A 62 37.19 -17.68 24.39
N MET A 63 37.82 -16.74 23.69
CA MET A 63 37.80 -15.32 23.99
C MET A 63 37.23 -14.51 22.82
N ALA A 64 36.69 -13.32 23.11
CA ALA A 64 36.09 -12.42 22.14
C ALA A 64 36.55 -10.97 22.33
N LEU A 65 36.82 -10.26 21.24
CA LEU A 65 37.09 -8.83 21.23
C LEU A 65 36.01 -8.14 20.40
N GLU A 66 35.32 -7.14 20.97
CA GLU A 66 34.31 -6.38 20.24
C GLU A 66 34.92 -5.62 19.06
N LYS A 67 34.25 -5.69 17.90
CA LYS A 67 34.66 -4.94 16.72
C LYS A 67 34.25 -3.48 16.86
N SER A 68 35.06 -2.59 16.28
CA SER A 68 34.66 -1.19 16.14
C SER A 68 33.41 -1.05 15.26
N LYS A 69 32.64 0.02 15.43
CA LYS A 69 31.45 0.27 14.58
C LYS A 69 31.80 0.41 13.10
N GLY A 70 32.98 0.97 12.78
CA GLY A 70 33.50 1.06 11.41
C GLY A 70 33.74 -0.33 10.82
N GLU A 71 34.48 -1.17 11.54
CA GLU A 71 34.75 -2.55 11.13
C GLU A 71 33.46 -3.38 10.94
N ILE A 72 32.48 -3.23 11.83
CA ILE A 72 31.18 -3.89 11.67
C ILE A 72 30.49 -3.45 10.38
N PHE A 73 30.59 -2.17 10.03
CA PHE A 73 29.99 -1.64 8.81
C PHE A 73 30.72 -2.12 7.54
N GLU A 74 32.06 -2.10 7.54
CA GLU A 74 32.88 -2.68 6.48
C GLU A 74 32.52 -4.16 6.25
N ASP A 75 32.40 -4.95 7.32
CA ASP A 75 32.01 -6.36 7.25
C ASP A 75 30.57 -6.55 6.74
N LYS A 76 29.63 -5.66 7.09
CA LYS A 76 28.26 -5.70 6.54
C LYS A 76 28.28 -5.48 5.03
N VAL A 77 29.03 -4.50 4.55
CA VAL A 77 29.17 -4.20 3.12
C VAL A 77 29.88 -5.37 2.44
N TRP A 78 31.02 -5.82 2.97
CA TRP A 78 31.75 -6.98 2.43
C TRP A 78 30.84 -8.20 2.29
N CYS A 79 30.07 -8.53 3.33
CA CYS A 79 29.15 -9.67 3.31
C CYS A 79 28.02 -9.51 2.27
N LEU A 80 27.54 -8.29 2.04
CA LEU A 80 26.53 -8.02 1.01
C LEU A 80 27.06 -8.38 -0.39
N PHE A 81 28.27 -7.94 -0.73
CA PHE A 81 28.87 -8.22 -2.03
C PHE A 81 29.32 -9.69 -2.15
N ALA A 82 29.78 -10.30 -1.07
CA ALA A 82 30.02 -11.74 -1.01
C ALA A 82 28.74 -12.56 -1.28
N ASP A 83 27.60 -12.18 -0.68
CA ASP A 83 26.31 -12.83 -0.89
C ASP A 83 25.77 -12.63 -2.33
N MET A 84 26.18 -11.53 -2.98
CA MET A 84 25.95 -11.29 -4.41
C MET A 84 26.84 -12.15 -5.33
N GLY A 85 27.78 -12.91 -4.79
CA GLY A 85 28.56 -13.91 -5.53
C GLY A 85 29.60 -13.34 -6.48
N PHE A 86 30.16 -12.15 -6.23
CA PHE A 86 31.33 -11.66 -6.96
C PHE A 86 32.46 -12.71 -6.94
N LYS A 87 33.19 -12.83 -8.07
CA LYS A 87 34.18 -13.91 -8.27
C LYS A 87 35.42 -13.74 -7.38
N GLU A 88 35.81 -12.49 -7.15
CA GLU A 88 36.94 -12.13 -6.32
C GLU A 88 36.51 -11.03 -5.32
N ILE A 89 36.97 -11.12 -4.08
CA ILE A 89 36.75 -10.11 -3.03
C ILE A 89 37.99 -10.01 -2.13
N ASN A 90 38.28 -8.81 -1.61
CA ASN A 90 39.45 -8.59 -0.74
C ASN A 90 39.44 -9.49 0.50
N ALA A 91 40.61 -10.03 0.82
CA ALA A 91 40.73 -11.03 1.86
C ALA A 91 40.46 -10.47 3.27
N ASP A 92 41.10 -9.36 3.58
CA ASP A 92 41.01 -8.69 4.87
C ASP A 92 40.81 -7.18 4.70
N ARG A 93 40.76 -6.47 5.83
CA ARG A 93 40.57 -5.03 5.87
C ARG A 93 41.84 -4.24 5.57
N ASN A 94 42.99 -4.91 5.50
CA ASN A 94 44.30 -4.30 5.22
C ASN A 94 44.62 -4.26 3.73
N PHE A 95 43.68 -4.68 2.87
CA PHE A 95 43.83 -4.68 1.43
C PHE A 95 44.20 -3.28 0.92
N LYS A 96 45.29 -3.22 0.15
CA LYS A 96 45.84 -1.98 -0.39
C LYS A 96 46.00 -2.10 -1.90
N ILE A 97 45.69 -1.00 -2.58
CA ILE A 97 45.99 -0.81 -4.01
C ILE A 97 47.22 0.09 -4.11
N ASN A 98 48.32 -0.46 -4.61
CA ASN A 98 49.51 0.32 -4.97
C ASN A 98 49.28 0.94 -6.35
N TYR A 99 49.07 2.26 -6.39
CA TYR A 99 48.72 2.96 -7.64
C TYR A 99 49.90 3.71 -8.26
N GLU A 100 50.93 4.02 -7.48
CA GLU A 100 52.21 4.60 -7.92
C GLU A 100 53.35 4.04 -7.07
N GLU A 101 54.59 4.29 -7.50
CA GLU A 101 55.78 3.91 -6.74
C GLU A 101 55.75 4.60 -5.36
N ASN A 102 55.72 3.80 -4.29
CA ASN A 102 55.57 4.21 -2.88
C ASN A 102 54.20 4.77 -2.45
N PHE A 103 53.21 4.86 -3.34
CA PHE A 103 51.87 5.31 -2.98
C PHE A 103 50.86 4.16 -3.01
N SER A 104 50.19 3.98 -1.87
CA SER A 104 49.17 2.97 -1.68
C SER A 104 47.95 3.56 -1.00
N LYS A 105 46.77 3.02 -1.31
CA LYS A 105 45.51 3.34 -0.62
C LYS A 105 44.91 2.06 -0.08
N GLN A 106 44.59 2.04 1.22
CA GLN A 106 43.78 0.98 1.82
C GLN A 106 42.35 1.12 1.31
N ILE A 107 41.74 0.01 0.90
CA ILE A 107 40.37 -0.06 0.41
C ILE A 107 39.57 -1.00 1.31
N ASP A 108 38.47 -0.51 1.84
CA ASP A 108 37.63 -1.25 2.80
C ASP A 108 37.03 -2.52 2.17
N VAL A 109 36.42 -2.38 1.00
CA VAL A 109 35.91 -3.52 0.21
C VAL A 109 36.29 -3.37 -1.26
N PHE A 110 36.91 -4.40 -1.80
CA PHE A 110 37.19 -4.54 -3.21
C PHE A 110 36.54 -5.81 -3.72
N CYS A 111 35.82 -5.75 -4.84
CA CYS A 111 35.29 -6.94 -5.49
C CYS A 111 35.37 -6.85 -7.01
N LYS A 112 35.50 -8.01 -7.66
CA LYS A 112 35.63 -8.12 -9.12
C LYS A 112 34.76 -9.25 -9.66
N ASP A 113 34.25 -9.00 -10.86
CA ASP A 113 33.51 -9.95 -11.71
C ASP A 113 34.10 -9.90 -13.14
N ASP A 114 33.48 -10.58 -14.11
CA ASP A 114 34.05 -10.73 -15.46
C ASP A 114 34.29 -9.44 -16.24
N ASP A 115 33.41 -8.45 -16.07
CA ASP A 115 33.42 -7.21 -16.86
C ASP A 115 33.73 -5.95 -16.02
N CYS A 116 33.81 -6.11 -14.69
CA CYS A 116 33.91 -4.97 -13.78
C CYS A 116 34.63 -5.26 -12.46
N ALA A 117 35.19 -4.21 -11.86
CA ALA A 117 35.68 -4.16 -10.50
C ALA A 117 35.07 -2.98 -9.74
N LEU A 118 34.79 -3.17 -8.46
CA LEU A 118 34.21 -2.16 -7.58
C LEU A 118 35.18 -1.88 -6.43
N VAL A 119 35.47 -0.61 -6.24
CA VAL A 119 36.29 -0.07 -5.15
C VAL A 119 35.35 0.65 -4.20
N ILE A 120 35.16 0.10 -3.00
CA ILE A 120 34.12 0.57 -2.08
C ILE A 120 34.79 1.12 -0.82
N GLU A 121 34.46 2.38 -0.52
CA GLU A 121 34.89 3.08 0.68
C GLU A 121 33.71 3.24 1.64
N CYS A 122 33.90 2.88 2.91
CA CYS A 122 32.88 2.88 3.94
C CYS A 122 33.02 4.13 4.84
N THR A 123 31.89 4.76 5.17
CA THR A 123 31.86 5.82 6.18
C THR A 123 30.59 5.72 7.01
N GLN A 124 30.70 5.80 8.34
CA GLN A 124 29.53 5.70 9.22
C GLN A 124 29.43 6.85 10.23
N ALA A 125 28.25 6.95 10.84
CA ALA A 125 28.02 7.68 12.09
C ALA A 125 27.32 6.79 13.13
N VAL A 126 27.55 7.06 14.41
CA VAL A 126 26.95 6.29 15.52
C VAL A 126 25.44 6.46 15.57
N LYS A 127 24.95 7.65 15.25
CA LYS A 127 23.52 7.99 15.13
C LYS A 127 23.30 8.73 13.82
N LYS A 128 22.08 8.63 13.29
CA LYS A 128 21.72 9.30 12.04
C LYS A 128 21.92 10.81 12.16
N THR A 129 22.86 11.34 11.39
CA THR A 129 23.28 12.74 11.48
C THR A 129 23.76 13.25 10.12
N GLU A 130 23.74 14.56 9.94
CA GLU A 130 24.38 15.20 8.79
C GLU A 130 25.90 15.21 9.00
N LYS A 131 26.65 14.66 8.04
CA LYS A 131 28.11 14.60 8.10
C LYS A 131 28.66 15.08 6.77
N ARG A 132 29.55 16.08 6.81
CA ARG A 132 30.22 16.60 5.61
C ARG A 132 31.19 15.55 5.06
N LEU A 133 31.01 15.15 3.81
CA LEU A 133 31.86 14.15 3.15
C LEU A 133 32.85 14.75 2.14
N ASN A 134 32.75 16.06 1.88
CA ASN A 134 33.56 16.79 0.89
C ASN A 134 35.07 16.44 0.91
N GLN A 135 35.71 16.38 2.09
CA GLN A 135 37.13 16.04 2.21
C GLN A 135 37.44 14.64 1.68
N LYS A 136 36.65 13.64 2.07
CA LYS A 136 36.81 12.24 1.63
C LYS A 136 36.51 12.11 0.13
N LEU A 137 35.49 12.83 -0.37
CA LEU A 137 35.17 12.87 -1.80
C LEU A 137 36.31 13.51 -2.63
N SER A 138 36.93 14.58 -2.13
CA SER A 138 38.12 15.19 -2.77
C SER A 138 39.28 14.22 -2.82
N GLU A 139 39.62 13.60 -1.69
CA GLU A 139 40.74 12.67 -1.61
C GLU A 139 40.60 11.53 -2.63
N PHE A 140 39.41 10.93 -2.75
CA PHE A 140 39.16 9.88 -3.73
C PHE A 140 39.11 10.39 -5.17
N SER A 141 38.65 11.61 -5.42
CA SER A 141 38.67 12.23 -6.75
C SER A 141 40.12 12.38 -7.25
N ASP A 142 41.02 12.86 -6.39
CA ASP A 142 42.43 13.09 -6.73
C ASP A 142 43.17 11.81 -7.15
N ILE A 143 42.83 10.67 -6.53
CA ILE A 143 43.49 9.37 -6.78
C ILE A 143 42.67 8.44 -7.69
N LYS A 144 41.44 8.81 -8.08
CA LYS A 144 40.49 7.96 -8.82
C LYS A 144 41.11 7.34 -10.07
N SER A 145 41.69 8.17 -10.94
CA SER A 145 42.24 7.74 -12.22
C SER A 145 43.41 6.77 -12.04
N LYS A 146 44.26 7.03 -11.04
CA LYS A 146 45.42 6.21 -10.68
C LYS A 146 45.00 4.84 -10.16
N ILE A 147 44.04 4.79 -9.24
CA ILE A 147 43.47 3.53 -8.72
C ILE A 147 42.85 2.72 -9.86
N MET A 148 42.02 3.34 -10.70
CA MET A 148 41.38 2.66 -11.83
C MET A 148 42.42 2.12 -12.83
N GLY A 149 43.49 2.88 -13.07
CA GLY A 149 44.62 2.44 -13.90
C GLY A 149 45.37 1.25 -13.30
N ALA A 150 45.66 1.30 -12.00
CA ALA A 150 46.35 0.22 -11.29
C ALA A 150 45.56 -1.09 -11.32
N VAL A 151 44.24 -1.02 -11.10
CA VAL A 151 43.34 -2.19 -11.17
C VAL A 151 43.34 -2.78 -12.59
N ARG A 152 43.18 -1.95 -13.64
CA ARG A 152 43.22 -2.41 -15.03
C ARG A 152 44.54 -3.05 -15.42
N ASN A 153 45.64 -2.47 -14.95
CA ASN A 153 46.98 -3.00 -15.21
C ASN A 153 47.19 -4.34 -14.51
N PHE A 154 46.73 -4.49 -13.26
CA PHE A 154 46.83 -5.75 -12.52
C PHE A 154 46.10 -6.90 -13.21
N TYR A 155 44.89 -6.65 -13.70
CA TYR A 155 44.10 -7.66 -14.42
C TYR A 155 44.44 -7.77 -15.90
N GLU A 156 45.40 -6.99 -16.39
CA GLU A 156 45.79 -6.90 -17.80
C GLU A 156 44.60 -6.61 -18.75
N ASP A 157 43.53 -5.99 -18.24
CA ASP A 157 42.32 -5.63 -18.98
C ASP A 157 42.12 -4.11 -18.99
N ARG A 158 42.55 -3.48 -20.09
CA ARG A 158 42.39 -2.04 -20.32
C ARG A 158 40.94 -1.60 -20.40
N ASN A 159 40.02 -2.50 -20.74
CA ASN A 159 38.60 -2.20 -20.94
C ASN A 159 37.74 -2.48 -19.68
N LEU A 160 38.34 -3.07 -18.63
CA LEU A 160 37.69 -3.37 -17.36
C LEU A 160 36.98 -2.13 -16.78
N LYS A 161 35.71 -2.30 -16.45
CA LYS A 161 34.89 -1.23 -15.86
C LYS A 161 35.16 -1.15 -14.37
N VAL A 162 35.86 -0.11 -13.94
CA VAL A 162 36.14 0.14 -12.52
C VAL A 162 35.22 1.26 -12.03
N LYS A 163 34.49 1.02 -10.94
CA LYS A 163 33.65 2.05 -10.29
C LYS A 163 34.04 2.24 -8.84
N ILE A 164 34.03 3.49 -8.38
CA ILE A 164 34.16 3.84 -6.97
C ILE A 164 32.76 3.99 -6.35
N ILE A 165 32.55 3.33 -5.22
CA ILE A 165 31.32 3.34 -4.44
C ILE A 165 31.61 3.95 -3.08
N ILE A 166 30.79 4.92 -2.66
CA ILE A 166 30.83 5.47 -1.30
C ILE A 166 29.66 4.88 -0.51
N ALA A 167 29.96 3.91 0.35
CA ALA A 167 28.98 3.26 1.20
C ALA A 167 28.85 4.01 2.54
N THR A 168 27.62 4.34 2.94
CA THR A 168 27.39 5.07 4.18
C THR A 168 26.29 4.48 5.07
N GLU A 169 26.53 4.42 6.38
CA GLU A 169 25.55 4.04 7.41
C GLU A 169 25.30 5.21 8.37
N ASN A 170 24.03 5.51 8.61
CA ASN A 170 23.55 6.60 9.47
C ASN A 170 24.02 8.01 9.05
N ILE A 171 24.19 8.27 7.75
CA ILE A 171 24.62 9.60 7.27
C ILE A 171 23.52 10.22 6.42
N ILE A 172 23.13 11.44 6.79
CA ILE A 172 22.30 12.31 5.96
C ILE A 172 23.25 13.10 5.05
N TRP A 173 23.16 12.86 3.75
CA TRP A 173 23.97 13.52 2.75
C TRP A 173 23.47 14.94 2.49
N SER A 174 24.40 15.90 2.47
CA SER A 174 24.07 17.27 2.06
C SER A 174 23.83 17.34 0.54
N PRO A 175 22.96 18.23 0.03
CA PRO A 175 22.77 18.41 -1.41
C PRO A 175 24.07 18.74 -2.16
N ALA A 176 25.03 19.39 -1.50
CA ALA A 176 26.34 19.70 -2.07
C ALA A 176 27.22 18.45 -2.25
N ASP A 177 27.26 17.56 -1.24
CA ASP A 177 28.03 16.33 -1.31
C ASP A 177 27.43 15.34 -2.34
N ILE A 178 26.09 15.30 -2.47
CA ILE A 178 25.41 14.51 -3.50
C ILE A 178 25.83 14.98 -4.89
N LYS A 179 25.72 16.28 -5.17
CA LYS A 179 26.12 16.87 -6.46
C LYS A 179 27.59 16.61 -6.79
N LYS A 180 28.46 16.70 -5.78
CA LYS A 180 29.89 16.41 -5.96
C LYS A 180 30.12 14.95 -6.33
N ALA A 181 29.54 14.00 -5.59
CA ALA A 181 29.66 12.58 -5.89
C ALA A 181 29.12 12.25 -7.30
N GLU A 182 28.00 12.87 -7.72
CA GLU A 182 27.47 12.73 -9.07
C GLU A 182 28.43 13.28 -10.14
N SER A 183 29.00 14.47 -9.93
CA SER A 183 29.97 15.06 -10.86
C SER A 183 31.25 14.24 -11.00
N GLU A 184 31.66 13.57 -9.92
CA GLU A 184 32.80 12.67 -9.88
C GLU A 184 32.45 11.24 -10.32
N ASP A 185 31.21 10.99 -10.75
CA ASP A 185 30.72 9.67 -11.14
C ASP A 185 30.93 8.57 -10.05
N PHE A 186 30.79 8.95 -8.79
CA PHE A 186 30.79 8.04 -7.65
C PHE A 186 29.38 7.52 -7.38
N PHE A 187 29.27 6.21 -7.16
CA PHE A 187 27.99 5.62 -6.80
C PHE A 187 27.78 5.72 -5.28
N ILE A 188 26.75 6.44 -4.86
CA ILE A 188 26.39 6.55 -3.43
C ILE A 188 25.58 5.32 -3.03
N LEU A 189 26.04 4.60 -2.01
CA LEU A 189 25.37 3.46 -1.39
C LEU A 189 24.98 3.80 0.06
N ASP A 190 23.89 4.55 0.21
CA ASP A 190 23.34 5.02 1.50
C ASP A 190 22.52 3.95 2.25
N ASP A 191 22.00 4.29 3.45
CA ASP A 191 21.18 3.40 4.28
C ASP A 191 19.99 2.78 3.52
N THR A 192 19.33 3.56 2.67
CA THR A 192 18.17 3.12 1.89
C THR A 192 18.60 2.09 0.85
N LYS A 193 19.65 2.37 0.08
CA LYS A 193 20.18 1.46 -0.95
C LYS A 193 20.83 0.22 -0.36
N LEU A 194 21.55 0.33 0.76
CA LEU A 194 22.10 -0.81 1.49
C LEU A 194 21.00 -1.76 1.92
N THR A 195 19.94 -1.22 2.51
CA THR A 195 18.81 -2.05 2.95
C THR A 195 18.08 -2.66 1.75
N TYR A 196 17.89 -1.89 0.67
CA TYR A 196 17.33 -2.39 -0.59
C TYR A 196 18.11 -3.61 -1.11
N PHE A 197 19.42 -3.47 -1.32
CA PHE A 197 20.23 -4.55 -1.87
C PHE A 197 20.38 -5.74 -0.92
N LYS A 198 20.42 -5.50 0.39
CA LYS A 198 20.44 -6.57 1.39
C LYS A 198 19.18 -7.44 1.31
N GLU A 199 18.01 -6.82 1.25
CA GLU A 199 16.76 -7.57 1.13
C GLU A 199 16.59 -8.23 -0.25
N LEU A 200 17.04 -7.58 -1.32
CA LEU A 200 17.06 -8.16 -2.65
C LEU A 200 17.95 -9.42 -2.70
N THR A 201 19.17 -9.33 -2.15
CA THR A 201 20.14 -10.43 -2.11
C THR A 201 19.63 -11.62 -1.30
N LYS A 202 18.91 -11.40 -0.18
CA LYS A 202 18.25 -12.48 0.55
C LYS A 202 17.25 -13.27 -0.31
N LYS A 203 16.63 -12.62 -1.30
CA LYS A 203 15.55 -13.21 -2.12
C LYS A 203 16.05 -13.91 -3.37
N ILE A 204 16.96 -13.26 -4.10
CA ILE A 204 17.44 -13.74 -5.40
C ILE A 204 18.92 -14.16 -5.37
N LYS A 205 19.54 -14.19 -4.17
CA LYS A 205 20.93 -14.57 -3.93
C LYS A 205 21.89 -13.77 -4.84
N PHE A 206 22.85 -14.45 -5.45
CA PHE A 206 23.85 -13.86 -6.32
C PHE A 206 23.26 -13.13 -7.53
N ALA A 207 22.03 -13.45 -7.95
CA ALA A 207 21.38 -12.74 -9.07
C ALA A 207 21.12 -11.26 -8.77
N ALA A 208 21.14 -10.85 -7.50
CA ALA A 208 21.08 -9.44 -7.10
C ALA A 208 22.25 -8.62 -7.66
N ARG A 209 23.38 -9.27 -7.95
CA ARG A 209 24.53 -8.65 -8.62
C ARG A 209 24.15 -8.01 -9.95
N TYR A 210 23.36 -8.69 -10.78
CA TYR A 210 22.95 -8.15 -12.08
C TYR A 210 22.16 -6.85 -11.92
N GLN A 211 21.31 -6.76 -10.89
CA GLN A 211 20.52 -5.54 -10.64
C GLN A 211 21.37 -4.43 -10.01
N LEU A 212 22.34 -4.77 -9.17
CA LEU A 212 23.34 -3.82 -8.70
C LEU A 212 24.12 -3.24 -9.88
N LEU A 213 24.68 -4.09 -10.75
CA LEU A 213 25.48 -3.67 -11.90
C LEU A 213 24.66 -2.87 -12.91
N ALA A 214 23.39 -3.25 -13.13
CA ALA A 214 22.45 -2.49 -13.95
C ALA A 214 22.30 -1.03 -13.46
N LYS A 215 22.35 -0.80 -12.14
CA LYS A 215 22.27 0.55 -11.55
C LYS A 215 23.62 1.26 -11.55
N VAL A 216 24.69 0.56 -11.16
CA VAL A 216 26.05 1.12 -11.06
C VAL A 216 26.61 1.52 -12.43
N PHE A 217 26.28 0.73 -13.46
CA PHE A 217 26.82 0.87 -14.82
C PHE A 217 25.74 1.14 -15.87
N SER A 218 24.57 1.67 -15.50
CA SER A 218 23.45 1.91 -16.43
C SER A 218 23.91 2.59 -17.74
N GLY A 219 23.59 1.98 -18.88
CA GLY A 219 23.96 2.46 -20.21
C GLY A 219 25.45 2.33 -20.60
N ILE A 220 26.31 1.83 -19.70
CA ILE A 220 27.73 1.60 -19.97
C ILE A 220 27.93 0.28 -20.71
N LYS A 221 28.89 0.26 -21.63
CA LYS A 221 29.18 -0.89 -22.50
C LYS A 221 29.75 -2.08 -21.73
N ILE A 222 29.24 -3.28 -22.00
CA ILE A 222 29.73 -4.59 -21.55
C ILE A 222 30.69 -5.14 -22.62
N ASN A 223 31.86 -5.67 -22.22
CA ASN A 223 32.87 -6.14 -23.17
C ASN A 223 32.67 -7.62 -23.51
N ASN A 224 32.51 -8.47 -22.49
CA ASN A 224 32.45 -9.92 -22.56
C ASN A 224 31.00 -10.42 -22.67
N MET A 225 30.35 -10.08 -23.78
CA MET A 225 29.01 -10.57 -24.14
C MET A 225 28.95 -10.89 -25.63
N GLU A 226 28.37 -12.05 -25.96
CA GLU A 226 28.05 -12.44 -27.34
C GLU A 226 26.99 -11.49 -27.90
N VAL A 227 27.23 -10.95 -29.10
CA VAL A 227 26.52 -9.76 -29.59
C VAL A 227 25.41 -10.11 -30.54
N GLU A 228 25.51 -11.24 -31.22
CA GLU A 228 24.66 -11.59 -32.33
C GLU A 228 23.88 -12.85 -32.03
N VAL A 229 22.59 -12.79 -32.33
CA VAL A 229 21.67 -13.93 -32.20
C VAL A 229 20.92 -14.10 -33.51
N PRO A 230 20.66 -15.35 -33.95
CA PRO A 230 19.73 -15.59 -35.04
C PRO A 230 18.33 -15.15 -34.59
N ALA A 231 17.69 -14.30 -35.39
CA ALA A 231 16.41 -13.70 -35.03
C ALA A 231 15.44 -13.64 -36.20
N THR A 232 14.16 -13.69 -35.88
CA THR A 232 13.08 -13.34 -36.79
C THR A 232 12.52 -11.97 -36.41
N GLN A 233 12.52 -11.04 -37.35
CA GLN A 233 11.93 -9.71 -37.23
C GLN A 233 10.51 -9.71 -37.78
N GLY A 234 9.59 -9.10 -37.04
CA GLY A 234 8.21 -8.87 -37.46
C GLY A 234 7.68 -7.53 -36.94
N LYS A 235 6.41 -7.24 -37.28
CA LYS A 235 5.68 -6.08 -36.76
C LYS A 235 4.36 -6.52 -36.13
N MET A 236 4.06 -6.00 -34.94
CA MET A 236 2.79 -6.25 -34.24
C MET A 236 2.30 -4.95 -33.62
N GLY A 237 1.04 -4.55 -33.89
CA GLY A 237 0.48 -3.30 -33.37
C GLY A 237 1.24 -2.04 -33.80
N GLY A 238 1.90 -2.09 -34.96
CA GLY A 238 2.76 -1.01 -35.48
C GLY A 238 4.17 -0.94 -34.86
N ILE A 239 4.53 -1.89 -33.98
CA ILE A 239 5.82 -1.93 -33.28
C ILE A 239 6.67 -3.07 -33.84
N THR A 240 7.95 -2.79 -34.08
CA THR A 240 8.93 -3.80 -34.47
C THR A 240 9.24 -4.70 -33.27
N PHE A 241 9.22 -6.01 -33.49
CA PHE A 241 9.69 -6.98 -32.50
C PHE A 241 10.61 -8.00 -33.15
N TYR A 242 11.41 -8.64 -32.31
CA TYR A 242 12.33 -9.70 -32.68
C TYR A 242 12.05 -10.95 -31.83
N ASN A 243 12.13 -12.12 -32.43
CA ASN A 243 12.10 -13.40 -31.72
C ASN A 243 13.46 -14.10 -31.89
N PHE A 244 14.11 -14.48 -30.80
CA PHE A 244 15.44 -15.10 -30.81
C PHE A 244 15.67 -16.01 -29.59
N LEU A 245 16.73 -16.82 -29.65
CA LEU A 245 17.21 -17.63 -28.54
C LEU A 245 18.46 -16.98 -27.93
N ILE A 246 18.56 -16.94 -26.60
CA ILE A 246 19.72 -16.40 -25.88
C ILE A 246 20.02 -17.21 -24.62
N LYS A 247 21.28 -17.23 -24.18
CA LYS A 247 21.65 -17.76 -22.87
C LYS A 247 21.05 -16.88 -21.75
N PRO A 248 20.48 -17.46 -20.67
CA PRO A 248 19.96 -16.70 -19.54
C PRO A 248 20.99 -15.75 -18.90
N SER A 249 22.25 -16.17 -18.80
CA SER A 249 23.36 -15.37 -18.26
C SER A 249 23.59 -14.09 -19.05
N ASP A 250 23.57 -14.17 -20.38
CA ASP A 250 23.75 -13.02 -21.27
C ASP A 250 22.54 -12.07 -21.19
N LEU A 251 21.32 -12.60 -21.15
CA LEU A 251 20.12 -11.77 -20.97
C LEU A 251 20.15 -11.03 -19.62
N LEU A 252 20.54 -11.70 -18.52
CA LEU A 252 20.64 -11.10 -17.18
C LEU A 252 21.63 -9.93 -17.12
N LYS A 253 22.69 -9.91 -17.94
CA LYS A 253 23.65 -8.80 -17.98
C LYS A 253 23.03 -7.49 -18.50
N ILE A 254 22.10 -7.59 -19.45
CA ILE A 254 21.46 -6.43 -20.08
C ILE A 254 20.07 -6.12 -19.48
N ALA A 255 19.48 -7.09 -18.78
CA ALA A 255 18.10 -7.03 -18.34
C ALA A 255 17.89 -6.40 -16.96
N TYR A 256 16.72 -5.76 -16.78
CA TYR A 256 16.29 -5.14 -15.53
C TYR A 256 14.77 -5.23 -15.35
N ILE A 257 14.28 -5.15 -14.11
CA ILE A 257 12.86 -5.36 -13.78
C ILE A 257 12.08 -4.07 -13.48
N SER A 258 12.69 -3.01 -12.92
CA SER A 258 11.97 -1.79 -12.51
C SER A 258 12.35 -0.56 -13.37
N HIS A 259 11.34 0.21 -13.79
CA HIS A 259 11.52 1.53 -14.43
C HIS A 259 11.98 2.64 -13.49
N GLN A 260 11.85 2.46 -12.17
CA GLN A 260 12.17 3.54 -11.26
C GLN A 260 13.69 3.69 -11.18
N THR A 261 14.17 4.88 -11.53
CA THR A 261 15.56 5.30 -11.34
C THR A 261 15.90 5.40 -9.85
N SER A 262 14.88 5.60 -9.00
CA SER A 262 15.00 5.60 -7.54
C SER A 262 15.22 4.18 -6.99
N MET A 263 15.89 4.09 -5.84
CA MET A 263 16.24 2.83 -5.17
C MET A 263 15.54 2.80 -3.83
N THR A 264 14.21 2.81 -3.88
CA THR A 264 13.36 2.99 -2.70
C THR A 264 12.94 1.65 -2.11
N MET A 265 12.38 1.67 -0.90
CA MET A 265 11.68 0.50 -0.37
C MET A 265 10.48 0.09 -1.22
N GLU A 266 9.88 1.02 -1.95
CA GLU A 266 8.75 0.76 -2.86
C GLU A 266 9.19 -0.06 -4.07
N ASP A 267 10.40 0.20 -4.56
CA ASP A 267 11.05 -0.63 -5.58
C ASP A 267 11.30 -2.02 -5.05
N LEU A 268 11.84 -2.13 -3.82
CA LEU A 268 12.04 -3.43 -3.20
C LEU A 268 10.72 -4.19 -3.17
N GLU A 269 9.65 -3.61 -2.63
CA GLU A 269 8.32 -4.22 -2.59
C GLU A 269 7.84 -4.64 -3.97
N THR A 270 8.05 -3.82 -5.00
CA THR A 270 7.75 -4.16 -6.40
C THR A 270 8.54 -5.42 -6.84
N TYR A 271 9.85 -5.48 -6.56
CA TYR A 271 10.66 -6.68 -6.76
C TYR A 271 10.17 -7.89 -5.93
N GLN A 272 9.77 -7.67 -4.67
CA GLN A 272 9.27 -8.72 -3.78
C GLN A 272 7.96 -9.34 -4.31
N ARG A 273 7.10 -8.49 -4.87
CA ARG A 273 5.82 -8.87 -5.50
C ARG A 273 6.07 -9.59 -6.82
N MET A 274 7.02 -9.09 -7.61
CA MET A 274 7.38 -9.64 -8.92
C MET A 274 8.19 -10.93 -8.86
N LEU A 275 9.06 -11.15 -7.88
CA LEU A 275 9.91 -12.33 -7.75
C LEU A 275 9.68 -13.02 -6.39
N LYS A 276 8.99 -14.16 -6.42
CA LYS A 276 8.68 -14.96 -5.22
C LYS A 276 9.77 -16.02 -5.02
N PRO A 277 10.54 -15.99 -3.92
CA PRO A 277 11.67 -16.91 -3.72
C PRO A 277 11.30 -18.39 -3.83
N ASP A 278 10.14 -18.79 -3.30
CA ASP A 278 9.68 -20.18 -3.38
C ASP A 278 9.37 -20.61 -4.81
N ARG A 279 8.85 -19.70 -5.64
CA ARG A 279 8.61 -19.97 -7.07
C ARG A 279 9.94 -20.11 -7.81
N LEU A 280 10.93 -19.28 -7.50
CA LEU A 280 12.27 -19.37 -8.09
C LEU A 280 12.96 -20.70 -7.76
N LYS A 281 12.91 -21.14 -6.50
CA LYS A 281 13.44 -22.45 -6.08
C LYS A 281 12.75 -23.62 -6.80
N LYS A 282 11.42 -23.57 -6.92
CA LYS A 282 10.66 -24.59 -7.66
C LYS A 282 11.03 -24.62 -9.14
N ILE A 283 11.21 -23.45 -9.76
CA ILE A 283 11.64 -23.34 -11.15
C ILE A 283 13.07 -23.87 -11.32
N GLY A 284 14.00 -23.52 -10.43
CA GLY A 284 15.37 -24.05 -10.46
C GLY A 284 15.40 -25.58 -10.38
N ALA A 285 14.63 -26.16 -9.44
CA ALA A 285 14.49 -27.61 -9.33
C ALA A 285 13.86 -28.26 -10.58
N TYR A 286 12.86 -27.60 -11.18
CA TYR A 286 12.23 -28.05 -12.42
C TYR A 286 13.22 -28.06 -13.60
N ILE A 287 14.05 -27.02 -13.73
CA ILE A 287 15.13 -26.95 -14.72
C ILE A 287 16.15 -28.07 -14.48
N ASP A 288 16.56 -28.29 -13.23
CA ASP A 288 17.50 -29.35 -12.86
C ASP A 288 16.96 -30.75 -13.20
N SER A 289 15.64 -30.95 -13.14
CA SER A 289 14.97 -32.20 -13.55
C SER A 289 14.76 -32.36 -15.07
N GLY A 290 15.25 -31.42 -15.90
CA GLY A 290 15.10 -31.46 -17.36
C GLY A 290 13.79 -30.86 -17.87
N GLY A 291 13.12 -30.03 -17.07
CA GLY A 291 11.89 -29.33 -17.45
C GLY A 291 12.11 -28.30 -18.55
N GLN A 292 11.05 -28.01 -19.31
CA GLN A 292 11.10 -27.11 -20.47
C GLN A 292 10.05 -26.00 -20.34
N PHE A 293 10.41 -24.76 -20.70
CA PHE A 293 9.48 -23.64 -20.75
C PHE A 293 9.10 -23.35 -22.21
N PRO A 294 7.85 -23.58 -22.62
CA PRO A 294 7.43 -23.40 -24.02
C PRO A 294 7.18 -21.93 -24.39
N THR A 295 7.07 -21.03 -23.40
CA THR A 295 6.70 -19.63 -23.61
C THR A 295 7.91 -18.71 -23.68
N ASN A 296 7.78 -17.59 -24.40
CA ASN A 296 8.86 -16.59 -24.52
C ASN A 296 9.04 -15.79 -23.22
N ILE A 297 10.26 -15.35 -22.94
CA ILE A 297 10.50 -14.19 -22.06
C ILE A 297 10.21 -12.96 -22.90
N VAL A 298 9.40 -12.04 -22.38
CA VAL A 298 9.00 -10.84 -23.11
C VAL A 298 9.79 -9.67 -22.58
N VAL A 299 10.49 -8.95 -23.46
CA VAL A 299 11.32 -7.80 -23.09
C VAL A 299 11.06 -6.60 -23.99
N ASN A 300 11.32 -5.40 -23.49
CA ASN A 300 11.46 -4.20 -24.31
C ASN A 300 12.92 -3.74 -24.28
N ILE A 301 13.56 -3.70 -25.45
CA ILE A 301 14.94 -3.22 -25.58
C ILE A 301 14.91 -1.73 -25.91
N LYS A 302 15.47 -0.93 -25.00
CA LYS A 302 15.54 0.53 -25.09
C LYS A 302 16.93 0.98 -25.51
N GLU A 303 17.01 1.62 -26.67
CA GLU A 303 18.23 2.19 -27.19
C GLU A 303 17.95 3.46 -28.00
N LYS A 304 18.86 4.43 -27.96
CA LYS A 304 18.67 5.72 -28.67
C LYS A 304 18.63 5.55 -30.19
N ARG A 305 19.25 4.48 -30.70
CA ARG A 305 19.28 4.12 -32.12
C ARG A 305 18.50 2.81 -32.31
N PRO A 306 17.91 2.59 -33.48
CA PRO A 306 17.34 1.29 -33.84
C PRO A 306 18.37 0.17 -33.67
N LEU A 307 17.90 -1.01 -33.30
CA LEU A 307 18.71 -2.22 -33.22
C LEU A 307 19.23 -2.56 -34.61
N LYS A 308 20.49 -2.97 -34.66
CA LYS A 308 21.10 -3.41 -35.91
C LYS A 308 20.61 -4.82 -36.21
N PHE A 309 19.92 -4.98 -37.34
CA PHE A 309 19.46 -6.27 -37.84
C PHE A 309 19.94 -6.44 -39.29
N GLU A 310 20.63 -7.55 -39.56
CA GLU A 310 21.14 -7.92 -40.88
C GLU A 310 20.25 -9.04 -41.45
N PRO A 311 19.29 -8.72 -42.35
CA PRO A 311 18.42 -9.73 -42.93
C PRO A 311 19.21 -10.67 -43.84
N MET A 312 19.00 -11.98 -43.66
CA MET A 312 19.54 -13.05 -44.51
C MET A 312 18.48 -13.62 -45.45
N GLY A 313 17.20 -13.43 -45.12
CA GLY A 313 16.07 -13.83 -45.96
C GLY A 313 14.79 -13.17 -45.50
N LYS A 314 13.83 -13.00 -46.42
CA LYS A 314 12.51 -12.45 -46.13
C LYS A 314 11.45 -13.40 -46.68
N LEU A 315 10.45 -13.69 -45.85
CA LEU A 315 9.28 -14.47 -46.22
C LEU A 315 8.03 -13.70 -45.78
N ASN A 316 7.25 -13.22 -46.75
CA ASN A 316 6.10 -12.34 -46.52
C ASN A 316 6.47 -11.12 -45.65
N ASP A 317 5.77 -10.92 -44.54
CA ASP A 317 5.97 -9.80 -43.60
C ASP A 317 7.05 -10.07 -42.53
N SER A 318 7.70 -11.24 -42.57
CA SER A 318 8.74 -11.63 -41.61
C SER A 318 10.11 -11.70 -42.27
N SER A 319 11.13 -11.21 -41.57
CA SER A 319 12.53 -11.28 -42.03
C SER A 319 13.34 -12.13 -41.06
N PHE A 320 14.15 -13.05 -41.57
CA PHE A 320 15.10 -13.84 -40.78
C PHE A 320 16.51 -13.29 -41.00
N GLY A 321 17.31 -13.22 -39.94
CA GLY A 321 18.65 -12.67 -40.03
C GLY A 321 19.39 -12.65 -38.70
N LYS A 322 20.48 -11.87 -38.67
CA LYS A 322 21.29 -11.66 -37.47
C LYS A 322 20.85 -10.39 -36.75
N LEU A 323 20.45 -10.51 -35.49
CA LEU A 323 20.18 -9.37 -34.61
C LEU A 323 21.38 -9.09 -33.73
N PHE A 324 21.82 -7.84 -33.69
CA PHE A 324 22.89 -7.40 -32.80
C PHE A 324 22.28 -6.76 -31.54
N LEU A 325 22.43 -7.45 -30.41
CA LEU A 325 21.94 -7.00 -29.11
C LEU A 325 22.82 -5.85 -28.57
N PRO A 326 22.21 -4.87 -27.88
CA PRO A 326 22.95 -3.77 -27.28
C PRO A 326 23.79 -4.28 -26.10
N LYS A 327 25.12 -4.17 -26.22
CA LYS A 327 26.05 -4.53 -25.14
C LYS A 327 26.09 -3.47 -24.05
N LYS A 328 24.98 -3.13 -23.42
CA LYS A 328 24.95 -2.13 -22.35
C LYS A 328 24.16 -2.64 -21.17
N TYR A 329 24.57 -2.28 -19.96
CA TYR A 329 23.78 -2.58 -18.78
C TYR A 329 22.45 -1.81 -18.82
N ALA A 330 21.39 -2.43 -18.28
CA ALA A 330 20.07 -1.84 -18.09
C ALA A 330 19.37 -1.35 -19.38
N VAL A 331 19.40 -2.14 -20.44
CA VAL A 331 18.74 -1.80 -21.73
C VAL A 331 17.57 -2.71 -22.08
N ALA A 332 17.47 -3.91 -21.50
CA ALA A 332 16.34 -4.82 -21.74
C ALA A 332 15.40 -4.84 -20.53
N TRP A 333 14.26 -4.16 -20.63
CA TRP A 333 13.24 -4.24 -19.59
C TRP A 333 12.47 -5.55 -19.69
N ILE A 334 12.30 -6.27 -18.58
CA ILE A 334 11.54 -7.53 -18.56
C ILE A 334 10.06 -7.20 -18.35
N ILE A 335 9.24 -7.49 -19.37
CA ILE A 335 7.78 -7.34 -19.34
C ILE A 335 7.13 -8.60 -18.74
N ASP A 336 7.58 -9.78 -19.17
CA ASP A 336 7.12 -11.07 -18.64
C ASP A 336 8.25 -12.11 -18.67
N GLY A 337 8.11 -13.15 -17.85
CA GLY A 337 9.06 -14.26 -17.76
C GLY A 337 10.15 -14.03 -16.71
N GLN A 338 10.01 -13.02 -15.85
CA GLN A 338 10.96 -12.73 -14.78
C GLN A 338 11.23 -13.93 -13.85
N HIS A 339 10.21 -14.65 -13.36
CA HIS A 339 10.45 -15.84 -12.53
C HIS A 339 11.17 -16.95 -13.28
N ARG A 340 10.99 -17.02 -14.61
CA ARG A 340 11.66 -18.02 -15.45
C ARG A 340 13.12 -17.63 -15.61
N LEU A 341 13.41 -16.40 -16.02
CA LEU A 341 14.77 -15.90 -16.18
C LEU A 341 15.58 -15.98 -14.88
N TYR A 342 15.06 -15.43 -13.78
CA TYR A 342 15.73 -15.51 -12.47
C TYR A 342 15.66 -16.92 -11.86
N GLY A 343 14.78 -17.80 -12.33
CA GLY A 343 14.72 -19.18 -11.87
C GLY A 343 15.94 -19.99 -12.29
N PHE A 344 16.57 -19.65 -13.43
CA PHE A 344 17.84 -20.25 -13.84
C PHE A 344 18.95 -20.02 -12.81
N THR A 345 18.93 -18.90 -12.08
CA THR A 345 19.93 -18.63 -11.04
C THR A 345 19.73 -19.47 -9.77
N PHE A 346 18.69 -20.32 -9.73
CA PHE A 346 18.43 -21.27 -8.63
C PHE A 346 18.66 -22.73 -9.05
N SER A 347 19.06 -22.97 -10.30
CA SER A 347 19.52 -24.28 -10.77
C SER A 347 20.94 -24.55 -10.27
N LYS A 348 21.23 -25.81 -9.93
CA LYS A 348 22.59 -26.23 -9.52
C LYS A 348 23.63 -25.95 -10.60
N ARG A 349 23.23 -25.99 -11.88
CA ARG A 349 24.10 -25.73 -13.04
C ARG A 349 24.69 -24.32 -13.02
N PHE A 350 23.93 -23.36 -12.49
CA PHE A 350 24.38 -21.97 -12.37
C PHE A 350 25.25 -21.74 -11.13
N GLU A 351 25.07 -22.52 -10.05
CA GLU A 351 25.87 -22.40 -8.81
C GLU A 351 27.33 -22.83 -8.99
N ASP A 352 27.63 -23.75 -9.91
CA ASP A 352 28.98 -24.28 -10.15
C ASP A 352 29.80 -23.50 -11.20
N PHE A 353 29.32 -22.33 -11.66
CA PHE A 353 29.92 -21.55 -12.76
C PHE A 353 30.19 -22.39 -14.03
N GLN A 354 29.47 -23.51 -14.21
CA GLN A 354 29.56 -24.28 -15.44
C GLN A 354 28.88 -23.50 -16.56
N GLU A 355 29.43 -23.57 -17.77
CA GLU A 355 28.84 -22.95 -18.95
C GLU A 355 27.49 -23.62 -19.25
N ASP A 356 26.40 -22.97 -18.80
CA ASP A 356 25.05 -23.40 -19.16
C ASP A 356 24.85 -23.19 -20.67
N THR A 357 24.64 -24.28 -21.40
CA THR A 357 24.40 -24.28 -22.84
C THR A 357 22.92 -24.06 -23.19
N ASN A 358 22.04 -23.99 -22.18
CA ASN A 358 20.63 -23.75 -22.40
C ASN A 358 20.39 -22.36 -22.99
N THR A 359 19.46 -22.31 -23.95
CA THR A 359 18.93 -21.05 -24.47
C THR A 359 17.45 -20.94 -24.13
N VAL A 360 16.99 -19.70 -23.97
CA VAL A 360 15.58 -19.37 -23.72
C VAL A 360 15.04 -18.55 -24.88
N PRO A 361 13.78 -18.77 -25.28
CA PRO A 361 13.16 -17.97 -26.31
C PRO A 361 12.76 -16.60 -25.76
N VAL A 362 13.05 -15.55 -26.53
CA VAL A 362 12.83 -14.16 -26.17
C VAL A 362 12.05 -13.46 -27.26
N LEU A 363 10.96 -12.80 -26.88
CA LEU A 363 10.25 -11.85 -27.73
C LEU A 363 10.61 -10.44 -27.26
N ALA A 364 11.40 -9.73 -28.06
CA ALA A 364 11.92 -8.42 -27.75
C ALA A 364 11.24 -7.35 -28.61
N TYR A 365 10.52 -6.43 -27.98
CA TYR A 365 10.08 -5.20 -28.62
C TYR A 365 11.24 -4.21 -28.71
N GLU A 366 11.25 -3.43 -29.78
CA GLU A 366 12.21 -2.34 -29.98
C GLU A 366 11.57 -1.02 -29.61
N ASN A 367 12.14 -0.33 -28.61
CA ASN A 367 11.77 1.04 -28.22
C ASN A 367 10.26 1.26 -28.06
N MET A 368 9.54 0.28 -27.49
CA MET A 368 8.13 0.45 -27.16
C MET A 368 7.98 1.58 -26.14
N ASP A 369 6.98 2.45 -26.37
CA ASP A 369 6.67 3.55 -25.47
C ASP A 369 6.22 3.04 -24.09
N SER A 370 6.51 3.80 -23.04
CA SER A 370 6.25 3.34 -21.67
C SER A 370 4.77 3.14 -21.33
N SER A 371 3.85 3.74 -22.08
CA SER A 371 2.41 3.53 -21.90
C SER A 371 1.98 2.15 -22.41
N LYS A 372 2.33 1.80 -23.66
CA LYS A 372 2.05 0.48 -24.26
C LYS A 372 2.82 -0.64 -23.56
N GLU A 373 4.06 -0.37 -23.20
CA GLU A 373 4.93 -1.26 -22.42
C GLU A 373 4.25 -1.73 -21.13
N SER A 374 3.60 -0.81 -20.44
CA SER A 374 2.95 -1.08 -19.16
C SER A 374 1.54 -1.63 -19.32
N GLN A 375 0.81 -1.22 -20.35
CA GLN A 375 -0.44 -1.86 -20.74
C GLN A 375 -0.21 -3.33 -21.07
N LEU A 376 0.85 -3.65 -21.83
CA LEU A 376 1.22 -5.02 -22.15
C LEU A 376 1.62 -5.82 -20.91
N PHE A 377 2.35 -5.21 -19.97
CA PHE A 377 2.62 -5.82 -18.66
C PHE A 377 1.32 -6.17 -17.93
N VAL A 378 0.37 -5.24 -17.89
CA VAL A 378 -0.94 -5.44 -17.28
C VAL A 378 -1.72 -6.54 -18.01
N ASP A 379 -1.84 -6.50 -19.33
CA ASP A 379 -2.61 -7.46 -20.12
C ASP A 379 -2.08 -8.89 -19.94
N ILE A 380 -0.75 -9.08 -20.06
CA ILE A 380 -0.11 -10.39 -19.90
C ILE A 380 -0.32 -10.94 -18.47
N ASN A 381 -0.12 -10.10 -17.46
CA ASN A 381 -0.18 -10.56 -16.07
C ASN A 381 -1.63 -10.66 -15.54
N CYS A 382 -2.58 -9.85 -16.03
CA CYS A 382 -3.96 -9.80 -15.56
C CYS A 382 -4.86 -10.85 -16.18
N GLU A 383 -4.68 -11.19 -17.46
CA GLU A 383 -5.49 -12.24 -18.10
C GLU A 383 -5.08 -13.65 -17.66
N GLN A 384 -3.79 -13.86 -17.36
CA GLN A 384 -3.30 -15.18 -16.94
C GLN A 384 -3.45 -15.47 -15.43
N GLN A 385 -3.47 -14.44 -14.56
CA GLN A 385 -3.84 -14.54 -13.14
C GLN A 385 -4.51 -13.24 -12.66
N LYS A 386 -5.65 -13.31 -11.96
CA LYS A 386 -6.33 -12.11 -11.40
C LYS A 386 -5.38 -11.33 -10.48
N VAL A 387 -4.77 -10.27 -11.02
CA VAL A 387 -4.04 -9.28 -10.25
C VAL A 387 -5.02 -8.53 -9.36
N GLN A 388 -4.66 -8.32 -8.09
CA GLN A 388 -5.51 -7.56 -7.15
C GLN A 388 -5.67 -6.13 -7.65
N ARG A 389 -6.91 -5.60 -7.64
CA ARG A 389 -7.25 -4.25 -8.13
C ARG A 389 -6.44 -3.12 -7.46
N ASN A 390 -5.95 -3.34 -6.24
CA ASN A 390 -5.05 -2.40 -5.57
C ASN A 390 -3.67 -2.32 -6.25
N LEU A 391 -3.10 -3.44 -6.72
CA LEU A 391 -1.83 -3.43 -7.46
C LEU A 391 -1.96 -2.69 -8.79
N LEU A 392 -3.11 -2.83 -9.47
CA LEU A 392 -3.41 -2.04 -10.66
C LEU A 392 -3.41 -0.55 -10.35
N ASN A 393 -4.15 -0.12 -9.32
CA ASN A 393 -4.20 1.30 -8.95
C ASN A 393 -2.82 1.87 -8.56
N GLU A 394 -1.96 1.06 -7.92
CA GLU A 394 -0.57 1.45 -7.61
C GLU A 394 0.29 1.58 -8.87
N LEU A 395 0.22 0.63 -9.81
CA LEU A 395 0.93 0.72 -11.09
C LEU A 395 0.44 1.91 -11.92
N TYR A 396 -0.88 2.05 -12.09
CA TYR A 396 -1.53 3.14 -12.83
C TYR A 396 -1.09 4.52 -12.33
N SER A 397 -0.82 4.67 -11.02
CA SER A 397 -0.31 5.92 -10.44
C SER A 397 1.03 6.40 -11.03
N THR A 398 1.86 5.45 -11.46
CA THR A 398 3.16 5.72 -12.07
C THR A 398 3.02 5.88 -13.58
N LEU A 399 2.19 5.05 -14.21
CA LEU A 399 2.05 4.98 -15.67
C LEU A 399 1.42 6.21 -16.29
N HIS A 400 0.39 6.75 -15.64
CA HIS A 400 -0.43 7.81 -16.22
C HIS A 400 -0.12 9.19 -15.64
N TRP A 401 0.99 9.34 -14.91
CA TRP A 401 1.39 10.62 -14.32
C TRP A 401 1.52 11.74 -15.37
N GLU A 402 2.07 11.42 -16.54
CA GLU A 402 2.24 12.33 -17.67
C GLU A 402 1.25 12.06 -18.82
N SER A 403 0.18 11.28 -18.58
CA SER A 403 -0.78 10.93 -19.65
C SER A 403 -1.40 12.19 -20.28
N PRO A 404 -1.59 12.27 -21.61
CA PRO A 404 -2.35 13.37 -22.22
C PRO A 404 -3.86 13.29 -21.90
N ILE A 405 -4.36 12.16 -21.38
CA ILE A 405 -5.76 11.95 -21.05
C ILE A 405 -6.05 12.44 -19.62
N PHE A 406 -6.97 13.40 -19.47
CA PHE A 406 -7.31 14.03 -18.19
C PHE A 406 -7.72 13.02 -17.11
N LYS A 407 -8.62 12.09 -17.44
CA LYS A 407 -9.11 11.08 -16.50
C LYS A 407 -7.99 10.19 -15.95
N GLU A 408 -7.06 9.79 -16.82
CA GLU A 408 -5.93 8.95 -16.42
C GLU A 408 -4.95 9.73 -15.52
N ARG A 409 -4.65 10.99 -15.85
CA ARG A 409 -3.83 11.86 -14.99
C ARG A 409 -4.43 12.04 -13.60
N VAL A 410 -5.73 12.32 -13.52
CA VAL A 410 -6.42 12.53 -12.23
C VAL A 410 -6.44 11.24 -11.41
N ALA A 411 -6.67 10.09 -12.05
CA ALA A 411 -6.59 8.79 -11.38
C ALA A 411 -5.18 8.53 -10.84
N ALA A 412 -4.14 8.81 -11.63
CA ALA A 412 -2.76 8.63 -11.21
C ALA A 412 -2.36 9.54 -10.05
N LEU A 413 -2.71 10.82 -10.16
CA LEU A 413 -2.54 11.84 -9.11
C LEU A 413 -3.21 11.42 -7.80
N SER A 414 -4.46 10.97 -7.87
CA SER A 414 -5.24 10.57 -6.71
C SER A 414 -4.65 9.31 -6.05
N SER A 415 -4.25 8.30 -6.83
CA SER A 415 -3.59 7.11 -6.29
C SER A 415 -2.27 7.45 -5.61
N ARG A 416 -1.43 8.28 -6.24
CA ARG A 416 -0.14 8.70 -5.68
C ARG A 416 -0.31 9.49 -4.38
N LEU A 417 -1.30 10.39 -4.34
CA LEU A 417 -1.68 11.13 -3.13
C LEU A 417 -2.02 10.18 -1.99
N ILE A 418 -2.90 9.20 -2.22
CA ILE A 418 -3.31 8.25 -1.19
C ILE A 418 -2.11 7.42 -0.69
N MET A 419 -1.20 7.01 -1.58
CA MET A 419 0.02 6.30 -1.20
C MET A 419 0.95 7.16 -0.35
N LEU A 420 1.11 8.45 -0.67
CA LEU A 420 1.88 9.39 0.15
C LEU A 420 1.24 9.58 1.53
N LEU A 421 -0.08 9.74 1.59
CA LEU A 421 -0.82 9.82 2.86
C LEU A 421 -0.59 8.58 3.75
N ASN A 422 -0.41 7.39 3.16
CA ASN A 422 -0.12 6.17 3.91
C ASN A 422 1.29 6.11 4.50
N LYS A 423 2.23 6.92 4.01
CA LYS A 423 3.68 6.84 4.32
C LYS A 423 4.20 8.07 5.07
N GLU A 424 3.62 9.24 4.83
CA GLU A 424 4.09 10.52 5.37
C GLU A 424 4.04 10.54 6.90
N SER A 425 5.16 10.93 7.52
CA SER A 425 5.24 11.11 8.97
C SER A 425 4.40 12.33 9.37
N GLY A 426 3.36 12.12 10.17
CA GLY A 426 2.39 13.16 10.54
C GLY A 426 1.05 13.09 9.81
N SER A 427 0.92 12.21 8.80
CA SER A 427 -0.38 11.91 8.22
C SER A 427 -1.26 11.09 9.19
N PRO A 428 -2.57 11.39 9.31
CA PRO A 428 -3.48 10.58 10.12
C PRO A 428 -3.71 9.18 9.53
N PHE A 429 -3.32 8.97 8.27
CA PHE A 429 -3.47 7.73 7.49
C PHE A 429 -2.24 6.84 7.48
N ILE A 430 -1.18 7.20 8.22
CA ILE A 430 0.05 6.39 8.26
C ILE A 430 -0.27 4.93 8.61
N ASP A 431 0.12 4.02 7.72
CA ASP A 431 -0.11 2.56 7.83
C ASP A 431 -1.59 2.12 8.02
N LYS A 432 -2.55 2.94 7.58
CA LYS A 432 -4.00 2.62 7.67
C LYS A 432 -4.61 2.09 6.39
N ILE A 433 -3.97 2.33 5.25
CA ILE A 433 -4.46 1.91 3.93
C ILE A 433 -3.90 0.52 3.60
N LEU A 434 -4.81 -0.41 3.33
CA LEU A 434 -4.52 -1.76 2.87
C LEU A 434 -3.87 -1.73 1.50
N THR A 435 -2.56 -1.92 1.47
CA THR A 435 -1.80 -2.22 0.26
C THR A 435 -1.77 -3.72 -0.01
N THR A 436 -1.43 -4.10 -1.24
CA THR A 436 -1.32 -5.51 -1.62
C THR A 436 -0.25 -6.21 -0.76
N ASP A 437 -0.63 -7.34 -0.14
CA ASP A 437 0.17 -8.19 0.77
C ASP A 437 0.17 -7.82 2.27
N GLN A 438 -0.47 -6.73 2.68
CA GLN A 438 -0.63 -6.42 4.10
C GLN A 438 -1.84 -7.15 4.72
N LYS A 439 -1.64 -7.71 5.93
CA LYS A 439 -2.76 -8.27 6.70
C LYS A 439 -3.68 -7.14 7.18
N LYS A 440 -4.98 -7.36 7.00
CA LYS A 440 -6.02 -6.49 7.55
C LYS A 440 -6.02 -6.53 9.07
N SER A 441 -6.05 -5.35 9.68
CA SER A 441 -6.27 -5.17 11.11
C SER A 441 -7.42 -4.18 11.33
N ASN A 442 -7.80 -3.93 12.58
CA ASN A 442 -8.82 -2.93 12.89
C ASN A 442 -8.37 -1.52 12.47
N THR A 443 -7.11 -1.18 12.65
CA THR A 443 -6.55 0.13 12.30
C THR A 443 -6.15 0.24 10.84
N ARG A 444 -5.69 -0.87 10.23
CA ARG A 444 -5.36 -1.00 8.81
C ARG A 444 -6.52 -1.65 8.06
N CYS A 445 -7.54 -0.86 7.79
CA CYS A 445 -8.81 -1.31 7.20
C CYS A 445 -9.30 -0.49 6.00
N LEU A 446 -8.62 0.62 5.69
CA LEU A 446 -8.96 1.48 4.55
C LEU A 446 -8.51 0.81 3.25
N THR A 447 -9.22 1.04 2.16
CA THR A 447 -8.84 0.48 0.84
C THR A 447 -8.54 1.61 -0.13
N LEU A 448 -7.48 1.43 -0.93
CA LEU A 448 -7.09 2.38 -1.97
C LEU A 448 -8.27 2.71 -2.89
N THR A 449 -9.05 1.69 -3.28
CA THR A 449 -10.21 1.86 -4.17
C THR A 449 -11.29 2.78 -3.56
N ASN A 450 -11.72 2.57 -2.31
CA ASN A 450 -12.77 3.43 -1.72
C ASN A 450 -12.31 4.88 -1.52
N PHE A 451 -11.03 5.07 -1.20
CA PHE A 451 -10.47 6.41 -1.06
C PHE A 451 -10.38 7.08 -2.44
N LEU A 452 -9.91 6.36 -3.46
CA LEU A 452 -9.86 6.84 -4.85
C LEU A 452 -11.25 7.22 -5.38
N ASP A 453 -12.26 6.37 -5.16
CA ASP A 453 -13.66 6.67 -5.50
C ASP A 453 -14.12 7.95 -4.78
N GLY A 454 -13.81 8.10 -3.49
CA GLY A 454 -14.12 9.30 -2.73
C GLY A 454 -13.49 10.57 -3.29
N LEU A 455 -12.25 10.52 -3.79
CA LEU A 455 -11.60 11.68 -4.39
C LEU A 455 -12.17 12.02 -5.78
N THR A 456 -12.38 11.00 -6.61
CA THR A 456 -12.80 11.15 -8.00
C THR A 456 -14.28 11.51 -8.14
N GLU A 457 -15.18 10.86 -7.39
CA GLU A 457 -16.61 11.17 -7.42
C GLU A 457 -16.92 12.59 -6.94
N ASN A 458 -16.12 13.10 -5.99
CA ASN A 458 -16.23 14.47 -5.48
C ASN A 458 -15.46 15.50 -6.31
N LYS A 459 -14.76 15.08 -7.37
CA LYS A 459 -14.07 15.95 -8.35
C LYS A 459 -13.05 16.90 -7.72
N PHE A 460 -12.32 16.44 -6.69
CA PHE A 460 -11.33 17.28 -5.99
C PHE A 460 -10.22 17.84 -6.89
N PHE A 461 -9.90 17.15 -7.99
CA PHE A 461 -8.92 17.58 -9.01
C PHE A 461 -9.54 18.04 -10.32
N GLY A 462 -10.86 18.26 -10.33
CA GLY A 462 -11.57 18.87 -11.44
C GLY A 462 -12.35 17.88 -12.30
N GLU A 463 -12.90 18.43 -13.39
CA GLU A 463 -13.69 17.68 -14.36
C GLU A 463 -13.51 18.23 -15.78
N GLU A 464 -13.69 17.35 -16.76
CA GLU A 464 -13.68 17.72 -18.16
C GLU A 464 -15.11 18.09 -18.61
N LYS A 465 -15.29 19.32 -19.08
CA LYS A 465 -16.55 19.81 -19.67
C LYS A 465 -16.36 20.09 -21.16
N LYS A 466 -17.48 20.32 -21.88
CA LYS A 466 -17.44 20.76 -23.28
C LYS A 466 -16.62 22.03 -23.50
N SER A 467 -16.53 22.89 -22.48
CA SER A 467 -15.76 24.14 -22.49
C SER A 467 -14.29 23.97 -22.11
N GLY A 468 -13.82 22.75 -21.88
CA GLY A 468 -12.46 22.45 -21.39
C GLY A 468 -12.44 21.92 -19.95
N ILE A 469 -11.23 21.81 -19.41
CA ILE A 469 -10.99 21.30 -18.06
C ILE A 469 -11.33 22.38 -17.03
N VAL A 470 -12.19 22.06 -16.09
CA VAL A 470 -12.47 22.90 -14.92
C VAL A 470 -11.67 22.36 -13.74
N PRO A 471 -10.75 23.15 -13.15
CA PRO A 471 -9.95 22.70 -12.03
C PRO A 471 -10.82 22.43 -10.80
N GLY A 472 -10.43 21.44 -10.00
CA GLY A 472 -11.07 21.15 -8.71
C GLY A 472 -10.39 21.89 -7.57
N PHE A 473 -11.01 21.90 -6.39
CA PHE A 473 -10.54 22.65 -5.22
C PHE A 473 -9.12 22.29 -4.74
N LEU A 474 -8.67 21.05 -4.92
CA LEU A 474 -7.31 20.64 -4.53
C LEU A 474 -6.28 20.89 -5.64
N THR A 475 -6.70 21.40 -6.80
CA THR A 475 -5.79 21.77 -7.89
C THR A 475 -5.00 23.02 -7.51
N ALA A 476 -3.70 23.02 -7.76
CA ALA A 476 -2.86 24.20 -7.57
C ALA A 476 -2.79 24.98 -8.89
N THR A 477 -3.77 25.86 -9.15
CA THR A 477 -3.83 26.65 -10.40
C THR A 477 -2.74 27.72 -10.49
N TYR A 478 -2.12 28.08 -9.36
CA TYR A 478 -0.95 28.94 -9.30
C TYR A 478 0.36 28.26 -9.79
N ALA A 479 0.32 26.97 -10.15
CA ALA A 479 1.48 26.21 -10.60
C ALA A 479 1.14 25.37 -11.84
N GLU A 480 2.10 25.26 -12.76
CA GLU A 480 1.91 24.55 -14.04
C GLU A 480 2.15 23.04 -13.95
N ASN A 481 2.65 22.53 -12.81
CA ASN A 481 3.02 21.12 -12.67
C ASN A 481 2.11 20.35 -11.71
N LEU A 482 1.97 19.05 -12.00
CA LEU A 482 1.12 18.13 -11.24
C LEU A 482 1.66 17.85 -9.83
N SER A 483 2.95 18.06 -9.59
CA SER A 483 3.61 17.86 -8.30
C SER A 483 3.15 18.86 -7.24
N GLU A 484 2.92 20.12 -7.63
CA GLU A 484 2.37 21.15 -6.73
C GLU A 484 0.91 20.86 -6.38
N THR A 485 0.13 20.36 -7.34
CA THR A 485 -1.23 19.89 -7.07
C THR A 485 -1.24 18.70 -6.11
N LEU A 486 -0.31 17.75 -6.27
CA LEU A 486 -0.14 16.62 -5.36
C LEU A 486 0.18 17.09 -3.94
N GLU A 487 1.12 18.04 -3.79
CA GLU A 487 1.54 18.55 -2.48
C GLU A 487 0.42 19.37 -1.81
N LYS A 488 -0.33 20.18 -2.58
CA LYS A 488 -1.49 20.92 -2.09
C LYS A 488 -2.57 19.97 -1.58
N GLY A 489 -2.96 18.97 -2.38
CA GLY A 489 -3.92 17.95 -1.97
C GLY A 489 -3.46 17.19 -0.72
N LYS A 490 -2.18 16.84 -0.62
CA LYS A 490 -1.59 16.17 0.54
C LYS A 490 -1.74 17.00 1.80
N LYS A 491 -1.32 18.27 1.79
CA LYS A 491 -1.36 19.15 2.96
C LYS A 491 -2.79 19.40 3.44
N ILE A 492 -3.73 19.68 2.53
CA ILE A 492 -5.13 19.95 2.88
C ILE A 492 -5.80 18.72 3.50
N LEU A 493 -5.62 17.53 2.89
CA LEU A 493 -6.19 16.30 3.45
C LEU A 493 -5.57 15.94 4.80
N ILE A 494 -4.25 16.09 4.96
CA ILE A 494 -3.58 15.86 6.26
C ILE A 494 -4.15 16.81 7.31
N CYS A 495 -4.28 18.10 7.02
CA CYS A 495 -4.86 19.07 7.96
C CYS A 495 -6.28 18.69 8.35
N TYR A 496 -7.19 18.53 7.38
CA TYR A 496 -8.60 18.25 7.63
C TYR A 496 -8.81 17.01 8.51
N PHE A 497 -8.16 15.90 8.14
CA PHE A 497 -8.31 14.64 8.88
C PHE A 497 -7.54 14.63 10.20
N ASN A 498 -6.41 15.36 10.33
CA ASN A 498 -5.75 15.51 11.64
C ASN A 498 -6.60 16.35 12.60
N THR A 499 -7.27 17.41 12.15
CA THR A 499 -8.17 18.19 13.02
C THR A 499 -9.28 17.29 13.58
N ILE A 500 -9.90 16.46 12.74
CA ILE A 500 -10.91 15.48 13.16
C ILE A 500 -10.31 14.44 14.13
N LYS A 501 -9.19 13.81 13.76
CA LYS A 501 -8.49 12.82 14.61
C LYS A 501 -8.11 13.40 15.98
N ASN A 502 -7.63 14.63 16.03
CA ASN A 502 -7.19 15.26 17.27
C ASN A 502 -8.37 15.58 18.20
N LYS A 503 -9.56 15.82 17.64
CA LYS A 503 -10.80 16.01 18.41
C LYS A 503 -11.46 14.69 18.81
N ALA A 504 -11.39 13.67 17.98
CA ALA A 504 -11.93 12.33 18.25
C ALA A 504 -10.86 11.22 18.17
N PRO A 505 -9.82 11.24 19.04
CA PRO A 505 -8.69 10.32 18.94
C PRO A 505 -9.08 8.87 19.19
N GLU A 506 -10.03 8.63 20.09
CA GLU A 506 -10.52 7.29 20.41
C GLU A 506 -11.27 6.66 19.24
N ASP A 507 -12.23 7.37 18.64
CA ASP A 507 -12.96 6.89 17.45
C ASP A 507 -12.00 6.61 16.29
N TRP A 508 -11.04 7.49 16.05
CA TRP A 508 -10.02 7.29 15.02
C TRP A 508 -9.13 6.07 15.28
N ALA A 509 -8.81 5.79 16.55
CA ALA A 509 -8.00 4.65 16.97
C ALA A 509 -8.76 3.31 16.86
N ARG A 510 -10.07 3.29 17.12
CA ARG A 510 -10.92 2.09 16.98
C ARG A 510 -10.94 1.55 15.56
N GLY A 511 -10.84 2.40 14.54
CA GLY A 511 -10.81 1.97 13.14
C GLY A 511 -12.03 1.12 12.76
N SER A 512 -11.84 -0.08 12.19
CA SER A 512 -12.94 -0.99 11.86
C SER A 512 -13.44 -1.85 13.02
N LEU A 513 -12.97 -1.65 14.25
CA LEU A 513 -13.48 -2.35 15.44
C LEU A 513 -15.00 -2.19 15.55
N SER A 514 -15.70 -3.28 15.85
CA SER A 514 -17.17 -3.34 15.87
C SER A 514 -17.61 -4.37 16.91
N SER A 515 -17.43 -4.05 18.20
CA SER A 515 -18.00 -4.81 19.32
C SER A 515 -19.28 -4.14 19.83
N GLU A 516 -19.94 -4.74 20.83
CA GLU A 516 -21.14 -4.16 21.44
C GLU A 516 -20.86 -2.79 22.08
N SER A 517 -19.68 -2.64 22.70
CA SER A 517 -19.26 -1.46 23.47
C SER A 517 -18.29 -0.53 22.74
N GLU A 518 -17.58 -0.99 21.71
CA GLU A 518 -16.55 -0.22 21.02
C GLU A 518 -16.69 -0.29 19.50
N VAL A 519 -17.01 0.86 18.90
CA VAL A 519 -17.24 0.98 17.47
C VAL A 519 -16.57 2.25 16.98
N GLY A 520 -15.73 2.14 15.96
CA GLY A 520 -15.10 3.28 15.29
C GLY A 520 -15.78 3.62 13.96
N PHE A 521 -15.93 4.90 13.64
CA PHE A 521 -16.53 5.39 12.41
C PHE A 521 -15.55 6.16 11.50
N SER A 522 -14.88 7.19 12.02
CA SER A 522 -14.12 8.17 11.22
C SER A 522 -12.96 7.56 10.43
N SER A 523 -12.29 6.56 11.00
CA SER A 523 -11.18 5.83 10.36
C SER A 523 -11.64 4.54 9.66
N THR A 524 -12.77 4.59 8.93
CA THR A 524 -13.28 3.47 8.11
C THR A 524 -13.54 3.91 6.67
N ASN A 525 -13.63 2.97 5.70
CA ASN A 525 -13.93 3.34 4.29
C ASN A 525 -15.21 4.19 4.17
N ILE A 526 -16.24 3.87 4.96
CA ILE A 526 -17.53 4.58 4.96
C ILE A 526 -17.37 5.96 5.59
N GLY A 527 -16.65 6.04 6.72
CA GLY A 527 -16.33 7.31 7.39
C GLY A 527 -15.55 8.25 6.47
N ILE A 528 -14.44 7.78 5.89
CA ILE A 528 -13.61 8.57 4.98
C ILE A 528 -14.40 9.05 3.76
N ARG A 529 -15.20 8.19 3.12
CA ARG A 529 -16.05 8.63 1.99
C ARG A 529 -17.09 9.67 2.41
N SER A 530 -17.71 9.50 3.58
CA SER A 530 -18.69 10.47 4.10
C SER A 530 -18.01 11.82 4.38
N LEU A 531 -16.85 11.80 5.05
CA LEU A 531 -16.06 12.99 5.39
C LEU A 531 -15.53 13.71 4.14
N LEU A 532 -15.17 12.99 3.08
CA LEU A 532 -14.78 13.61 1.80
C LEU A 532 -15.94 14.36 1.12
N ILE A 533 -17.17 13.85 1.21
CA ILE A 533 -18.34 14.60 0.71
C ILE A 533 -18.53 15.87 1.54
N VAL A 534 -18.42 15.79 2.87
CA VAL A 534 -18.53 16.95 3.75
C VAL A 534 -17.44 17.98 3.43
N LEU A 535 -16.18 17.56 3.30
CA LEU A 535 -15.05 18.42 2.92
C LEU A 535 -15.32 19.14 1.59
N LYS A 536 -15.82 18.44 0.57
CA LYS A 536 -16.17 19.06 -0.72
C LYS A 536 -17.22 20.17 -0.54
N GLU A 537 -18.26 19.94 0.26
CA GLU A 537 -19.29 20.97 0.49
C GLU A 537 -18.79 22.14 1.36
N ILE A 538 -17.86 21.90 2.29
CA ILE A 538 -17.13 22.96 3.03
C ILE A 538 -16.32 23.81 2.06
N LEU A 539 -15.49 23.19 1.21
CA LEU A 539 -14.67 23.91 0.23
C LEU A 539 -15.55 24.72 -0.74
N LEU A 540 -16.67 24.15 -1.20
CA LEU A 540 -17.62 24.85 -2.05
C LEU A 540 -18.30 26.03 -1.34
N HIS A 541 -18.58 25.91 -0.04
CA HIS A 541 -19.14 26.98 0.76
C HIS A 541 -18.17 28.15 0.88
N ILE A 542 -16.91 27.87 1.24
CA ILE A 542 -15.84 28.86 1.37
C ILE A 542 -15.60 29.54 0.00
N ASP A 543 -15.46 28.74 -1.06
CA ASP A 543 -15.21 29.23 -2.43
C ASP A 543 -16.27 30.23 -2.91
N LYS A 544 -17.55 29.93 -2.66
CA LYS A 544 -18.67 30.76 -3.12
C LYS A 544 -19.01 31.93 -2.20
N LYS A 545 -18.96 31.72 -0.89
CA LYS A 545 -19.46 32.69 0.08
C LYS A 545 -18.37 33.68 0.49
N GLU A 546 -17.13 33.22 0.61
CA GLU A 546 -16.00 34.05 1.00
C GLU A 546 -15.27 34.64 -0.21
N GLY A 547 -15.64 34.20 -1.43
CA GLY A 547 -15.03 34.67 -2.69
C GLY A 547 -13.57 34.22 -2.85
N LEU A 548 -13.15 33.25 -2.06
CA LEU A 548 -11.80 32.70 -2.04
C LEU A 548 -11.71 31.65 -3.12
N ALA A 549 -11.14 31.97 -4.29
CA ALA A 549 -10.87 30.98 -5.34
C ALA A 549 -9.93 29.89 -4.78
N ILE A 550 -10.48 28.80 -4.26
CA ILE A 550 -9.74 27.85 -3.42
C ILE A 550 -8.57 27.22 -4.18
N SER A 551 -8.72 27.02 -5.50
CA SER A 551 -7.66 26.51 -6.36
C SER A 551 -6.43 27.44 -6.41
N ASP A 552 -6.61 28.75 -6.23
CA ASP A 552 -5.55 29.75 -6.26
C ASP A 552 -4.85 29.96 -4.90
N LEU A 553 -5.49 29.54 -3.80
CA LEU A 553 -4.94 29.69 -2.45
C LEU A 553 -3.82 28.70 -2.13
N ARG A 554 -2.89 29.11 -1.26
CA ARG A 554 -1.86 28.20 -0.74
C ARG A 554 -2.47 27.22 0.27
N PRO A 555 -1.86 26.05 0.48
CA PRO A 555 -2.44 25.04 1.35
C PRO A 555 -2.69 25.51 2.79
N CYS A 556 -1.84 26.37 3.36
CA CYS A 556 -2.02 26.91 4.70
C CYS A 556 -3.31 27.72 4.84
N ASP A 557 -3.61 28.59 3.87
CA ASP A 557 -4.79 29.45 3.91
C ASP A 557 -6.07 28.62 3.82
N VAL A 558 -6.06 27.57 2.98
CA VAL A 558 -7.17 26.63 2.89
C VAL A 558 -7.34 25.83 4.19
N CYS A 559 -6.23 25.41 4.82
CA CYS A 559 -6.25 24.73 6.11
C CYS A 559 -6.89 25.60 7.20
N ASP A 560 -6.52 26.87 7.28
CA ASP A 560 -7.08 27.82 8.26
C ASP A 560 -8.59 28.04 8.03
N ALA A 561 -9.02 28.13 6.77
CA ALA A 561 -10.43 28.31 6.42
C ALA A 561 -11.30 27.07 6.73
N ILE A 562 -10.79 25.85 6.57
CA ILE A 562 -11.56 24.62 6.84
C ILE A 562 -11.52 24.18 8.31
N ASP A 563 -10.56 24.65 9.10
CA ASP A 563 -10.34 24.22 10.49
C ASP A 563 -11.56 24.40 11.41
N PRO A 564 -12.31 25.53 11.39
CA PRO A 564 -13.50 25.69 12.22
C PRO A 564 -14.55 24.60 11.98
N PHE A 565 -14.82 24.28 10.71
CA PHE A 565 -15.77 23.24 10.31
C PHE A 565 -15.29 21.85 10.73
N ALA A 566 -13.99 21.55 10.54
CA ALA A 566 -13.40 20.28 10.91
C ALA A 566 -13.41 20.05 12.43
N ARG A 567 -13.24 21.11 13.24
CA ARG A 567 -13.34 21.04 14.70
C ARG A 567 -14.74 20.68 15.17
N VAL A 568 -15.78 21.33 14.62
CA VAL A 568 -17.19 21.00 14.93
C VAL A 568 -17.47 19.53 14.61
N LEU A 569 -17.02 19.06 13.44
CA LEU A 569 -17.19 17.66 13.04
C LEU A 569 -16.47 16.69 13.98
N GLY A 570 -15.23 17.01 14.35
CA GLY A 570 -14.45 16.20 15.27
C GLY A 570 -15.08 16.12 16.67
N SER A 571 -15.63 17.23 17.18
CA SER A 571 -16.37 17.24 18.44
C SER A 571 -17.61 16.35 18.38
N PHE A 572 -18.41 16.46 17.32
CA PHE A 572 -19.56 15.57 17.14
C PHE A 572 -19.16 14.09 17.09
N ILE A 573 -18.09 13.74 16.35
CA ILE A 573 -17.61 12.36 16.26
C ILE A 573 -17.11 11.85 17.61
N HIS A 574 -16.51 12.71 18.44
CA HIS A 574 -16.08 12.35 19.79
C HIS A 574 -17.27 11.96 20.69
N GLU A 575 -18.41 12.60 20.50
CA GLU A 575 -19.64 12.40 21.29
C GLU A 575 -20.50 11.22 20.79
N LEU A 576 -20.14 10.57 19.67
CA LEU A 576 -20.89 9.44 19.13
C LEU A 576 -20.94 8.27 20.11
N SER A 577 -22.15 7.79 20.38
CA SER A 577 -22.36 6.52 21.06
C SER A 577 -21.96 5.32 20.18
N PRO A 578 -21.68 4.13 20.78
CA PRO A 578 -21.42 2.91 20.02
C PRO A 578 -22.54 2.57 19.04
N ASP A 579 -23.81 2.80 19.41
CA ASP A 579 -24.95 2.50 18.57
C ASP A 579 -25.04 3.47 17.39
N GLU A 580 -24.89 4.79 17.60
CA GLU A 580 -24.81 5.76 16.50
C GLU A 580 -23.66 5.45 15.54
N SER A 581 -22.54 4.96 16.05
CA SER A 581 -21.41 4.52 15.22
C SER A 581 -21.73 3.27 14.39
N LYS A 582 -22.40 2.25 14.95
CA LYS A 582 -22.87 1.05 14.20
C LYS A 582 -23.82 1.46 13.08
N ILE A 583 -24.70 2.38 13.39
CA ILE A 583 -25.71 2.96 12.52
C ILE A 583 -25.05 3.61 11.30
N LEU A 584 -24.09 4.52 11.52
CA LEU A 584 -23.37 5.18 10.44
C LEU A 584 -22.61 4.17 9.57
N ARG A 585 -22.06 3.11 10.18
CA ARG A 585 -21.36 2.04 9.45
C ARG A 585 -22.27 1.10 8.65
N SER A 586 -23.52 0.90 9.08
CA SER A 586 -24.46 0.03 8.36
C SER A 586 -24.79 0.55 6.95
N ARG A 587 -24.66 1.87 6.75
CA ARG A 587 -25.00 2.61 5.54
C ARG A 587 -23.89 2.56 4.48
N SER A 588 -23.51 1.36 4.07
CA SER A 588 -22.39 1.12 3.14
C SER A 588 -22.68 1.44 1.67
N SER A 589 -23.94 1.59 1.28
CA SER A 589 -24.32 1.93 -0.10
C SER A 589 -23.99 3.39 -0.43
N LYS A 590 -23.92 3.74 -1.72
CA LYS A 590 -23.68 5.13 -2.18
C LYS A 590 -24.70 6.12 -1.60
N GLN A 591 -25.98 5.74 -1.57
CA GLN A 591 -27.03 6.55 -0.93
C GLN A 591 -26.84 6.63 0.60
N GLY A 592 -26.38 5.55 1.23
CA GLY A 592 -26.06 5.51 2.66
C GLY A 592 -24.94 6.48 3.04
N VAL A 593 -23.85 6.49 2.26
CA VAL A 593 -22.73 7.43 2.44
C VAL A 593 -23.20 8.89 2.27
N GLN A 594 -24.05 9.16 1.27
CA GLN A 594 -24.65 10.49 1.09
C GLN A 594 -25.51 10.91 2.30
N ARG A 595 -26.28 9.97 2.86
CA ARG A 595 -27.10 10.21 4.07
C ARG A 595 -26.23 10.49 5.29
N ASN A 596 -25.11 9.76 5.45
CA ASN A 596 -24.12 10.06 6.49
C ASN A 596 -23.55 11.47 6.34
N ALA A 597 -23.18 11.86 5.13
CA ALA A 597 -22.68 13.21 4.86
C ALA A 597 -23.73 14.29 5.19
N LEU A 598 -25.01 14.09 4.84
CA LEU A 598 -26.10 15.01 5.22
C LEU A 598 -26.25 15.13 6.74
N HIS A 599 -26.15 14.01 7.46
CA HIS A 599 -26.21 14.01 8.92
C HIS A 599 -25.03 14.77 9.55
N LEU A 600 -23.81 14.52 9.08
CA LEU A 600 -22.61 15.26 9.52
C LEU A 600 -22.74 16.76 9.20
N MET A 601 -23.23 17.11 8.01
CA MET A 601 -23.46 18.51 7.62
C MET A 601 -24.55 19.19 8.44
N SER A 602 -25.59 18.48 8.90
CA SER A 602 -26.59 19.07 9.79
C SER A 602 -26.00 19.48 11.14
N HIS A 603 -25.04 18.72 11.67
CA HIS A 603 -24.34 19.09 12.92
C HIS A 603 -23.43 20.31 12.74
N ILE A 604 -22.80 20.44 11.58
CA ILE A 604 -22.11 21.70 11.22
C ILE A 604 -23.11 22.84 11.22
N ASN A 605 -24.24 22.69 10.52
CA ASN A 605 -25.25 23.74 10.39
C ASN A 605 -25.85 24.17 11.73
N GLU A 606 -26.05 23.25 12.67
CA GLU A 606 -26.55 23.56 14.01
C GLU A 606 -25.60 24.49 14.79
N ASN A 607 -24.28 24.36 14.58
CA ASN A 607 -23.26 25.22 15.21
C ASN A 607 -22.88 26.43 14.34
N MET A 608 -23.08 26.32 13.02
CA MET A 608 -22.73 27.30 12.00
C MET A 608 -23.88 27.42 10.99
N PRO A 609 -24.98 28.14 11.33
CA PRO A 609 -26.21 28.19 10.52
C PRO A 609 -26.02 28.66 9.09
N ASP A 610 -24.97 29.45 8.90
CA ASP A 610 -24.48 29.96 7.63
C ASP A 610 -24.03 28.88 6.64
N PHE A 611 -23.59 27.72 7.15
CA PHE A 611 -23.25 26.55 6.33
C PHE A 611 -24.52 25.80 5.93
N LEU A 612 -25.10 26.17 4.80
CA LEU A 612 -26.32 25.54 4.27
C LEU A 612 -26.17 25.12 2.80
N PRO A 613 -25.43 24.02 2.51
CA PRO A 613 -25.32 23.49 1.16
C PRO A 613 -26.68 23.15 0.55
N LYS A 614 -26.82 23.24 -0.78
CA LYS A 614 -28.09 23.00 -1.48
C LYS A 614 -28.71 21.63 -1.14
N SER A 615 -27.88 20.59 -1.05
CA SER A 615 -28.32 19.25 -0.68
C SER A 615 -28.82 19.17 0.75
N LEU A 616 -28.16 19.88 1.67
CA LEU A 616 -28.59 19.95 3.08
C LEU A 616 -29.91 20.71 3.19
N LYS A 617 -30.03 21.85 2.50
CA LYS A 617 -31.28 22.64 2.47
C LYS A 617 -32.47 21.80 2.01
N HIS A 618 -32.33 21.14 0.86
CA HIS A 618 -33.38 20.27 0.35
C HIS A 618 -33.74 19.14 1.32
N TYR A 619 -32.74 18.54 1.97
CA TYR A 619 -32.96 17.51 2.99
C TYR A 619 -33.74 18.06 4.19
N LEU A 620 -33.32 19.20 4.76
CA LEU A 620 -33.99 19.86 5.88
C LEU A 620 -35.42 20.28 5.54
N ASP A 621 -35.69 20.68 4.30
CA ASP A 621 -37.04 21.05 3.84
C ASP A 621 -38.01 19.85 3.84
N THR A 622 -37.49 18.61 3.69
CA THR A 622 -38.31 17.38 3.61
C THR A 622 -38.60 16.71 4.95
N VAL A 623 -37.77 16.99 5.97
CA VAL A 623 -37.85 16.34 7.28
C VAL A 623 -38.49 17.25 8.33
N ASP A 624 -39.01 16.66 9.39
CA ASP A 624 -39.60 17.38 10.52
C ASP A 624 -39.02 16.84 11.83
N LYS A 625 -37.95 17.47 12.33
CA LYS A 625 -37.23 16.98 13.52
C LYS A 625 -38.10 17.05 14.77
N GLU A 626 -38.78 18.16 14.99
CA GLU A 626 -39.67 18.44 16.11
C GLU A 626 -40.90 17.53 16.05
N GLY A 627 -41.55 17.44 14.90
CA GLY A 627 -42.67 16.52 14.68
C GLY A 627 -42.27 15.06 14.79
N THR A 628 -41.02 14.70 14.47
CA THR A 628 -40.50 13.35 14.72
C THR A 628 -40.39 13.05 16.21
N LYS A 629 -39.92 14.02 17.03
CA LYS A 629 -39.88 13.88 18.50
C LYS A 629 -41.29 13.71 19.07
N GLU A 630 -42.25 14.51 18.61
CA GLU A 630 -43.66 14.39 18.97
C GLU A 630 -44.23 13.02 18.58
N SER A 631 -43.90 12.53 17.39
CA SER A 631 -44.34 11.22 16.89
C SER A 631 -43.86 10.04 17.74
N VAL A 632 -42.73 10.15 18.45
CA VAL A 632 -42.29 9.11 19.40
C VAL A 632 -43.31 8.96 20.53
N SER A 633 -43.70 10.08 21.14
CA SER A 633 -44.69 10.11 22.22
C SER A 633 -46.05 9.59 21.75
N LEU A 634 -46.53 10.05 20.60
CA LEU A 634 -47.82 9.62 20.03
C LEU A 634 -47.86 8.12 19.74
N ILE A 635 -46.76 7.55 19.20
CA ILE A 635 -46.69 6.11 18.90
C ILE A 635 -46.63 5.27 20.17
N ASN A 636 -45.94 5.71 21.21
CA ASN A 636 -45.93 5.02 22.50
C ASN A 636 -47.34 4.96 23.11
N GLU A 637 -48.07 6.08 23.05
CA GLU A 637 -49.45 6.14 23.51
C GLU A 637 -50.36 5.20 22.69
N LEU A 638 -50.23 5.24 21.35
CA LEU A 638 -50.93 4.32 20.43
C LEU A 638 -50.70 2.85 20.80
N GLN A 639 -49.46 2.45 21.07
CA GLN A 639 -49.14 1.07 21.41
C GLN A 639 -49.83 0.61 22.70
N ILE A 640 -49.84 1.46 23.73
CA ILE A 640 -50.50 1.17 25.01
C ILE A 640 -52.01 1.08 24.82
N THR A 641 -52.62 2.07 24.15
CA THR A 641 -54.07 2.09 23.89
C THR A 641 -54.51 0.86 23.11
N MET A 642 -53.81 0.53 22.03
CA MET A 642 -54.12 -0.66 21.22
C MET A 642 -53.94 -1.97 21.98
N PHE A 643 -52.89 -2.09 22.79
CA PHE A 643 -52.67 -3.28 23.63
C PHE A 643 -53.87 -3.50 24.58
N ASN A 644 -54.25 -2.46 25.32
CA ASN A 644 -55.36 -2.53 26.27
C ASN A 644 -56.69 -2.82 25.57
N PHE A 645 -56.97 -2.13 24.46
CA PHE A 645 -58.21 -2.31 23.71
C PHE A 645 -58.34 -3.72 23.13
N VAL A 646 -57.32 -4.21 22.42
CA VAL A 646 -57.34 -5.54 21.79
C VAL A 646 -57.47 -6.64 22.84
N THR A 647 -56.66 -6.58 23.91
CA THR A 647 -56.70 -7.61 24.96
C THR A 647 -58.03 -7.60 25.70
N SER A 648 -58.59 -6.44 26.02
CA SER A 648 -59.90 -6.33 26.68
C SER A 648 -61.03 -6.85 25.80
N LYS A 649 -61.03 -6.50 24.50
CA LYS A 649 -62.05 -6.95 23.55
C LYS A 649 -62.01 -8.47 23.33
N LEU A 650 -60.82 -9.06 23.25
CA LEU A 650 -60.65 -10.51 23.19
C LEU A 650 -61.08 -11.20 24.50
N LYS A 651 -60.68 -10.66 25.67
CA LYS A 651 -61.08 -11.19 26.99
C LYS A 651 -62.60 -11.17 27.18
N ASN A 652 -63.27 -10.12 26.72
CA ASN A 652 -64.72 -10.01 26.79
C ASN A 652 -65.44 -10.99 25.85
N HIS A 653 -64.87 -11.28 24.67
CA HIS A 653 -65.47 -12.17 23.68
C HIS A 653 -65.18 -13.66 23.95
N PHE A 654 -64.00 -13.99 24.42
CA PHE A 654 -63.53 -15.35 24.71
C PHE A 654 -63.33 -15.53 26.22
N ASN A 655 -64.44 -15.57 26.96
CA ASN A 655 -64.46 -15.59 28.42
C ASN A 655 -64.71 -16.98 29.03
N ASP A 656 -64.65 -18.05 28.23
CA ASP A 656 -64.87 -19.44 28.68
C ASP A 656 -63.89 -19.88 29.79
N SER A 657 -62.69 -19.30 29.82
CA SER A 657 -61.68 -19.51 30.85
C SER A 657 -60.70 -18.31 30.87
N PRO A 658 -59.91 -18.12 31.95
CA PRO A 658 -58.96 -17.00 32.07
C PRO A 658 -57.99 -16.87 30.88
N ASP A 659 -57.63 -17.99 30.25
CA ASP A 659 -56.67 -18.04 29.14
C ASP A 659 -57.32 -18.23 27.75
N ALA A 660 -58.65 -18.37 27.68
CA ALA A 660 -59.36 -18.68 26.43
C ALA A 660 -59.11 -17.61 25.36
N TRP A 661 -59.09 -16.33 25.74
CA TRP A 661 -58.80 -15.21 24.84
C TRP A 661 -57.43 -15.30 24.18
N TRP A 662 -56.43 -15.83 24.89
CA TRP A 662 -55.08 -16.01 24.33
C TRP A 662 -55.09 -17.15 23.32
N PHE A 663 -55.57 -18.33 23.71
CA PHE A 663 -55.48 -19.52 22.84
C PHE A 663 -56.45 -19.49 21.64
N LYS A 664 -57.64 -18.92 21.81
CA LYS A 664 -58.68 -18.83 20.79
C LYS A 664 -58.64 -17.50 20.01
N GLY A 665 -58.38 -16.39 20.69
CA GLY A 665 -58.42 -15.05 20.09
C GLY A 665 -57.10 -14.58 19.48
N VAL A 666 -55.95 -15.14 19.89
CA VAL A 666 -54.64 -14.79 19.30
C VAL A 666 -54.18 -15.88 18.33
N PRO A 667 -53.89 -15.53 17.05
CA PRO A 667 -53.45 -16.48 16.04
C PRO A 667 -52.23 -17.29 16.50
N SER A 668 -52.19 -18.58 16.16
CA SER A 668 -51.14 -19.50 16.60
C SER A 668 -49.73 -19.03 16.19
N ALA A 669 -49.58 -18.43 15.01
CA ALA A 669 -48.32 -17.86 14.54
C ALA A 669 -47.82 -16.70 15.42
N VAL A 670 -48.74 -15.82 15.86
CA VAL A 670 -48.41 -14.70 16.76
C VAL A 670 -48.03 -15.23 18.13
N ARG A 671 -48.77 -16.21 18.67
CA ARG A 671 -48.46 -16.83 19.97
C ARG A 671 -47.07 -17.46 19.99
N LYS A 672 -46.69 -18.16 18.92
CA LYS A 672 -45.34 -18.75 18.78
C LYS A 672 -44.26 -17.66 18.80
N GLN A 673 -44.42 -16.60 18.02
CA GLN A 673 -43.46 -15.47 18.01
C GLN A 673 -43.30 -14.81 19.39
N CYS A 674 -44.40 -14.64 20.13
CA CYS A 674 -44.33 -14.12 21.49
C CYS A 674 -43.63 -15.10 22.44
N SER A 675 -43.85 -16.40 22.30
CA SER A 675 -43.19 -17.42 23.11
C SER A 675 -41.69 -17.51 22.81
N ASP A 676 -41.29 -17.43 21.54
CA ASP A 676 -39.88 -17.42 21.16
C ASP A 676 -39.14 -16.24 21.83
N ARG A 677 -39.71 -15.03 21.78
CA ARG A 677 -39.12 -13.85 22.45
C ARG A 677 -39.13 -13.95 23.98
N PHE A 678 -40.18 -14.52 24.55
CA PHE A 678 -40.26 -14.78 25.99
C PHE A 678 -39.10 -15.67 26.45
N GLU A 679 -38.81 -16.74 25.71
CA GLU A 679 -37.68 -17.64 26.01
C GLU A 679 -36.33 -16.94 25.76
N ASP A 680 -36.17 -16.24 24.63
CA ASP A 680 -34.93 -15.52 24.29
C ASP A 680 -34.55 -14.45 25.33
N GLU A 681 -35.55 -13.77 25.91
CA GLU A 681 -35.36 -12.77 26.98
C GLU A 681 -35.38 -13.37 28.39
N GLY A 682 -35.45 -14.70 28.55
CA GLY A 682 -35.38 -15.37 29.85
C GLY A 682 -36.62 -15.20 30.74
N GLY A 683 -37.79 -14.94 30.13
CA GLY A 683 -39.08 -14.92 30.83
C GLY A 683 -39.33 -13.69 31.72
N ILE A 684 -38.68 -12.57 31.43
CA ILE A 684 -38.75 -11.34 32.26
C ILE A 684 -40.16 -10.69 32.26
N LYS A 685 -40.93 -10.87 31.19
CA LYS A 685 -42.26 -10.26 30.96
C LYS A 685 -43.31 -11.31 30.66
N ASP A 686 -44.59 -10.96 30.81
CA ASP A 686 -45.70 -11.84 30.43
C ASP A 686 -45.79 -12.01 28.90
N LYS A 687 -46.31 -13.15 28.43
CA LYS A 687 -46.30 -13.53 27.00
C LYS A 687 -47.04 -12.54 26.11
N GLU A 688 -48.13 -11.95 26.60
CA GLU A 688 -48.89 -10.93 25.89
C GLU A 688 -48.12 -9.61 25.73
N GLN A 689 -47.17 -9.30 26.62
CA GLN A 689 -46.39 -8.06 26.56
C GLN A 689 -45.39 -8.05 25.40
N TYR A 690 -45.21 -9.16 24.69
CA TYR A 690 -44.41 -9.27 23.47
C TYR A 690 -45.21 -9.00 22.18
N LEU A 691 -46.50 -8.68 22.29
CA LEU A 691 -47.31 -8.25 21.15
C LEU A 691 -46.78 -6.93 20.56
N THR A 692 -46.80 -6.83 19.23
CA THR A 692 -46.34 -5.66 18.47
C THR A 692 -47.46 -5.06 17.62
N LEU A 693 -47.23 -3.90 17.01
CA LEU A 693 -48.16 -3.29 16.06
C LEU A 693 -48.62 -4.26 14.96
N ILE A 694 -47.71 -5.10 14.46
CA ILE A 694 -48.03 -6.10 13.43
C ILE A 694 -48.84 -7.27 14.02
N SER A 695 -48.64 -7.59 15.31
CA SER A 695 -49.45 -8.58 16.01
C SER A 695 -50.91 -8.14 16.08
N TYR A 696 -51.20 -6.87 16.38
CA TYR A 696 -52.57 -6.35 16.40
C TYR A 696 -53.23 -6.42 15.03
N ARG A 697 -52.48 -6.16 13.96
CA ARG A 697 -52.98 -6.35 12.59
C ARG A 697 -53.38 -7.80 12.32
N ALA A 698 -52.52 -8.75 12.69
CA ALA A 698 -52.82 -10.17 12.51
C ALA A 698 -54.02 -10.63 13.34
N ILE A 699 -54.14 -10.17 14.59
CA ILE A 699 -55.27 -10.48 15.48
C ILE A 699 -56.58 -9.89 14.93
N ALA A 700 -56.58 -8.61 14.56
CA ALA A 700 -57.74 -7.96 13.97
C ALA A 700 -58.14 -8.62 12.66
N MET A 701 -57.16 -9.10 11.88
CA MET A 701 -57.45 -9.90 10.71
C MET A 701 -58.10 -11.23 11.12
N ASP A 702 -57.50 -12.07 11.94
CA ASP A 702 -58.08 -13.40 12.24
C ASP A 702 -59.49 -13.30 12.87
N ASN A 703 -59.75 -12.23 13.62
CA ASN A 703 -61.01 -11.97 14.31
C ASN A 703 -61.80 -10.79 13.71
N TRP A 704 -61.90 -10.72 12.38
CA TRP A 704 -62.39 -9.52 11.69
C TRP A 704 -63.76 -9.03 12.12
N GLU A 705 -64.72 -9.92 12.36
CA GLU A 705 -66.07 -9.50 12.77
C GLU A 705 -66.07 -8.79 14.13
N ILE A 706 -65.09 -9.10 14.99
CA ILE A 706 -64.90 -8.42 16.29
C ILE A 706 -64.31 -7.02 16.09
N PHE A 707 -63.36 -6.87 15.15
CA PHE A 707 -62.51 -5.67 15.04
C PHE A 707 -62.82 -4.74 13.85
N LYS A 708 -63.76 -5.11 12.96
CA LYS A 708 -64.01 -4.39 11.70
C LYS A 708 -64.32 -2.90 11.90
N ASN A 709 -65.05 -2.54 12.94
CA ASN A 709 -65.49 -1.16 13.18
C ASN A 709 -64.40 -0.28 13.81
N ASP A 710 -63.40 -0.89 14.45
CA ASP A 710 -62.36 -0.16 15.18
C ASP A 710 -61.06 -0.07 14.37
N PHE A 711 -60.75 -1.08 13.56
CA PHE A 711 -59.49 -1.13 12.79
C PHE A 711 -59.59 -0.63 11.35
N SER A 712 -60.80 -0.29 10.87
CA SER A 712 -61.01 0.21 9.50
C SER A 712 -60.66 1.69 9.39
N PHE A 713 -59.43 1.98 8.94
CA PHE A 713 -58.97 3.36 8.71
C PHE A 713 -59.48 3.95 7.39
N LEU A 714 -59.86 3.09 6.43
CA LEU A 714 -60.44 3.47 5.14
C LEU A 714 -61.90 3.01 5.05
N ASP A 715 -62.76 3.84 4.46
CA ASP A 715 -64.18 3.52 4.26
C ASP A 715 -64.38 2.40 3.22
N THR A 716 -63.52 2.39 2.20
CA THR A 716 -63.56 1.43 1.07
C THR A 716 -62.38 0.47 1.10
N GLY A 717 -62.45 -0.62 0.33
CA GLY A 717 -61.39 -1.62 0.22
C GLY A 717 -61.64 -2.89 1.02
N ASN A 718 -60.79 -3.90 0.80
CA ASN A 718 -60.87 -5.18 1.51
C ASN A 718 -60.23 -5.08 2.91
N LYS A 719 -60.41 -6.11 3.73
CA LYS A 719 -59.85 -6.20 5.09
C LYS A 719 -58.33 -5.97 5.18
N LYS A 720 -57.55 -6.35 4.17
CA LYS A 720 -56.09 -6.10 4.14
C LYS A 720 -55.80 -4.62 3.93
N ASP A 721 -56.57 -3.95 3.07
CA ASP A 721 -56.43 -2.53 2.76
C ASP A 721 -56.82 -1.69 3.97
N LYS A 722 -57.96 -2.02 4.61
CA LYS A 722 -58.48 -1.33 5.79
C LYS A 722 -57.57 -1.39 7.02
N THR A 723 -56.70 -2.39 7.09
CA THR A 723 -55.71 -2.58 8.18
C THR A 723 -54.26 -2.28 7.75
N SER A 724 -54.04 -1.78 6.53
CA SER A 724 -52.71 -1.52 5.99
C SER A 724 -51.95 -0.41 6.72
N TRP A 725 -52.68 0.52 7.33
CA TRP A 725 -52.13 1.62 8.13
C TRP A 725 -51.23 1.14 9.27
N LEU A 726 -51.43 -0.07 9.82
CA LEU A 726 -50.55 -0.64 10.84
C LEU A 726 -49.18 -1.05 10.31
N ASN A 727 -49.10 -1.46 9.05
CA ASN A 727 -47.81 -1.74 8.42
C ASN A 727 -47.02 -0.45 8.24
N GLU A 728 -47.71 0.62 7.81
CA GLU A 728 -47.11 1.94 7.62
C GLU A 728 -46.73 2.58 8.96
N LEU A 729 -47.60 2.50 9.97
CA LEU A 729 -47.29 2.93 11.32
C LEU A 729 -46.08 2.18 11.89
N ASN A 730 -45.98 0.87 11.67
CA ASN A 730 -44.82 0.09 12.10
C ASN A 730 -43.53 0.49 11.36
N ARG A 731 -43.63 0.81 10.06
CA ARG A 731 -42.51 1.36 9.28
C ARG A 731 -42.04 2.69 9.86
N ILE A 732 -42.96 3.60 10.18
CA ILE A 732 -42.66 4.92 10.75
C ILE A 732 -42.20 4.82 12.21
N ARG A 733 -42.78 3.92 13.02
CA ARG A 733 -42.28 3.60 14.37
C ARG A 733 -40.81 3.20 14.32
N ASN A 734 -40.43 2.39 13.34
CA ASN A 734 -39.03 2.04 13.16
C ASN A 734 -38.17 3.24 12.74
N ILE A 735 -38.75 4.25 12.10
CA ILE A 735 -38.06 5.51 11.77
C ILE A 735 -37.84 6.37 13.02
N THR A 736 -38.87 6.49 13.86
CA THR A 736 -38.87 7.40 15.01
C THR A 736 -38.18 6.82 16.25
N HIS A 737 -38.24 5.51 16.46
CA HIS A 737 -37.71 4.82 17.64
C HIS A 737 -36.31 4.21 17.44
N HIS A 738 -35.73 4.37 16.24
CA HIS A 738 -34.37 3.95 15.96
C HIS A 738 -33.57 5.12 15.40
N ALA A 739 -32.53 5.54 16.11
CA ALA A 739 -31.75 6.75 15.81
C ALA A 739 -31.18 6.75 14.37
N GLU A 740 -30.92 5.57 13.78
CA GLU A 740 -30.43 5.44 12.40
C GLU A 740 -31.41 5.77 11.31
N LYS A 741 -32.68 5.82 11.65
CA LYS A 741 -33.71 6.08 10.68
C LYS A 741 -34.27 7.49 10.83
N TRP A 742 -33.96 8.14 11.96
CA TRP A 742 -34.27 9.54 12.25
C TRP A 742 -33.66 10.51 11.23
N PRO A 743 -34.28 11.68 10.98
CA PRO A 743 -35.67 12.07 11.32
C PRO A 743 -36.69 11.53 10.29
N ALA A 744 -37.97 11.53 10.66
CA ALA A 744 -39.07 11.23 9.76
C ALA A 744 -39.39 12.41 8.83
N LYS A 745 -40.01 12.10 7.69
CA LYS A 745 -40.51 13.11 6.75
C LYS A 745 -41.75 13.81 7.30
N LYS A 746 -42.01 15.03 6.84
CA LYS A 746 -43.24 15.80 7.18
C LYS A 746 -44.53 15.00 6.95
N GLU A 747 -44.61 14.28 5.83
CA GLU A 747 -45.76 13.43 5.50
C GLU A 747 -45.93 12.25 6.47
N GLU A 748 -44.81 11.64 6.92
CA GLU A 748 -44.82 10.53 7.87
C GLU A 748 -45.27 11.00 9.26
N VAL A 749 -44.81 12.17 9.71
CA VAL A 749 -45.27 12.82 10.95
C VAL A 749 -46.77 13.12 10.89
N ASN A 750 -47.24 13.70 9.79
CA ASN A 750 -48.67 14.00 9.61
C ASN A 750 -49.51 12.72 9.62
N PHE A 751 -49.03 11.64 9.02
CA PHE A 751 -49.70 10.34 9.05
C PHE A 751 -49.82 9.80 10.49
N VAL A 752 -48.75 9.88 11.31
CA VAL A 752 -48.80 9.48 12.72
C VAL A 752 -49.86 10.27 13.48
N LYS A 753 -49.96 11.58 13.26
CA LYS A 753 -50.99 12.43 13.89
C LYS A 753 -52.41 12.01 13.48
N GLN A 754 -52.63 11.68 12.20
CA GLN A 754 -53.93 11.20 11.73
C GLN A 754 -54.31 9.85 12.34
N VAL A 755 -53.36 8.91 12.41
CA VAL A 755 -53.57 7.59 13.02
C VAL A 755 -53.82 7.71 14.52
N HIS A 756 -53.08 8.57 15.22
CA HIS A 756 -53.30 8.85 16.65
C HIS A 756 -54.73 9.32 16.90
N LYS A 757 -55.18 10.34 16.17
CA LYS A 757 -56.56 10.83 16.25
C LYS A 757 -57.59 9.71 16.01
N PHE A 758 -57.41 8.93 14.96
CA PHE A 758 -58.30 7.81 14.63
C PHE A 758 -58.39 6.76 15.75
N VAL A 759 -57.25 6.34 16.30
CA VAL A 759 -57.22 5.32 17.36
C VAL A 759 -57.86 5.86 18.65
N MET A 760 -57.58 7.11 19.03
CA MET A 760 -58.20 7.72 20.22
C MET A 760 -59.71 7.96 20.04
N GLU A 761 -60.21 8.12 18.81
CA GLU A 761 -61.67 8.21 18.59
C GLU A 761 -62.38 6.85 18.63
N LYS A 762 -61.66 5.74 18.43
CA LYS A 762 -62.25 4.41 18.22
C LYS A 762 -61.92 3.37 19.29
N MET A 763 -60.83 3.54 20.03
CA MET A 763 -60.24 2.50 20.89
C MET A 763 -59.98 2.93 22.34
N THR A 764 -60.17 4.20 22.67
CA THR A 764 -60.36 4.69 24.06
C THR A 764 -61.83 4.89 24.33
#